data_AF-A0A388KU10-F1
#
_entry.id   AF-A0A388KU10-F1
#
_cell.length_a   1.000
_cell.length_b   1.000
_cell.length_c   1.000
_cell.angle_alpha   90.00
_cell.angle_beta   90.00
_cell.angle_gamma   90.00
#
_symmetry.space_group_name_H-M   'P 1'
#
loop_
_entity.id
_entity.type
_entity.pdbx_description
1 polymer ?
#
loop_
_entity_poly.entity_id
_entity_poly.type
_entity_poly.pdbx_seq_one_letter_code
_entity_poly.pdbx_strand_id
1 'polypeptide(L)'
;MVTKNSTNRDFDFNVEMESVGWLEVIYIISAALFISGLRGFRHPQFARAGNLYIMVGMTACVGAVYASPGVSGIGYWLVPITLFPGGVLAIIMSFKVKMTQMPQMVGLLNSFGGLAASLEGIGLYVDRYEQAKQALHGKGSSEQVFQAVFYLCGIIVGMITFTGSVVAVMKLEGWIRKNFIVPLRSVVVPGMWAAMIALGVVAAQRGIGDDAGIAVLLIMTAIAAVYGVMFVVAIGGADMPVVIALLNSGSGWSGVFTGFMLSNNLMIVAGAFVGASGAILSYVMCKAMNRSLYNVLVGGFGTGSGVKGKAKKVEGVATRISVDQTVDLMMDAKSVIITPGYGMAAARAQHAVYEVVKLLEEQGTLVRFGIHPVAGRLPGHMNVLLAEANVPYDIVLSMDEINPDFPKTDLVLVIGANDTVNPAAQTDPNSPIAGMPVLEVWKAKNTIVMKRSMAVGYANVDNPLFLHPNNAMLLGDAKKTVDDLASALRAKTKGRKGGAAAKGKVGKTAAGGVVVDEDEIAPEPRPETFMRLGVLKETNETERRVGITPKIVKKLLGLGIETVIEHGAGARAGFSDEAYRRAGAAAIESRMTILQQSDFIVKVNAPTVGDKSDLSLMRSGQRLACLVNPYQSKEVLETAASRGVTLLAMDAVPRVTRAQKLDVLSSLAKIAGHRAVLEAAYHYQRFFTPEITAAGKYPPARILVIGAGVAGLQAIGSASNMGAEVRAFDTRLECKDQIESMGGKFLMMEFEEDGLGEGGYAKPMSEEFIAKEMELFLEQAREVDIVICTAAIPGRRAPLLLKKYHVEAMRQGSVIVDLAAATGGNCEVTRAGEAYVYDNKVTIIGFTDLASRMASQASEMYATNIFHLLQEMGGGKDFKINMEDDVIRGLTVAHGGQVTFPPPKPAAPPAAPKQPSAGPAAEASSATAPKRPSAWQLFVATPLLSGLLSMGDLLYFVFLAGLVAVISVFAPELLIMQLMVFLLGSWVGYLLVWNVTPALHTPLMSVTNAISGIVVLGGMLSVSKCKTNALCDDHWPKRDAASIALNAIAIVIASGNVWGGFAVTHRMLRMFRKSKVKV
;
A
#
# COMPACT_ATOMS: atom_id res chain seq x y z
N MET A 1 78.90 -7.99 -41.19
CA MET A 1 77.85 -8.83 -41.80
C MET A 1 76.85 -9.22 -40.71
N VAL A 2 75.58 -8.85 -40.90
CA VAL A 2 74.34 -9.47 -40.33
C VAL A 2 74.18 -9.38 -38.79
N THR A 3 73.56 -8.33 -38.22
CA THR A 3 72.13 -8.06 -37.92
C THR A 3 71.41 -8.99 -36.92
N LYS A 4 70.77 -8.32 -35.93
CA LYS A 4 69.58 -8.69 -35.13
C LYS A 4 69.64 -9.94 -34.25
N ASN A 5 69.65 -9.73 -32.91
CA ASN A 5 68.63 -10.22 -31.96
C ASN A 5 69.08 -10.10 -30.50
N SER A 6 68.38 -9.29 -29.70
CA SER A 6 68.00 -9.56 -28.30
C SER A 6 67.38 -8.33 -27.62
N THR A 7 66.37 -7.72 -28.26
CA THR A 7 65.40 -6.85 -27.59
C THR A 7 64.04 -7.50 -27.74
N ASN A 8 63.73 -8.38 -26.79
CA ASN A 8 62.38 -8.79 -26.40
C ASN A 8 62.54 -9.69 -25.16
N ARG A 9 62.67 -9.06 -23.99
CA ARG A 9 62.07 -9.66 -22.80
C ARG A 9 60.68 -9.06 -22.77
N ASP A 10 59.72 -9.81 -23.30
CA ASP A 10 58.32 -9.58 -23.06
C ASP A 10 58.11 -9.66 -21.54
N PHE A 11 58.15 -8.51 -20.88
CA PHE A 11 57.58 -8.37 -19.55
C PHE A 11 56.08 -8.48 -19.76
N ASP A 12 55.53 -9.65 -19.49
CA ASP A 12 54.09 -9.88 -19.49
C ASP A 12 53.50 -9.05 -18.33
N PHE A 13 52.99 -7.86 -18.65
CA PHE A 13 52.47 -6.88 -17.69
C PHE A 13 51.11 -7.27 -17.10
N ASN A 14 50.57 -8.44 -17.47
CA ASN A 14 49.27 -8.97 -17.04
C ASN A 14 49.30 -9.65 -15.66
N VAL A 15 50.17 -9.22 -14.75
CA VAL A 15 50.06 -9.61 -13.34
C VAL A 15 49.33 -8.51 -12.57
N GLU A 16 48.14 -8.14 -13.06
CA GLU A 16 47.10 -7.63 -12.14
C GLU A 16 46.90 -8.70 -11.07
N MET A 17 46.81 -8.29 -9.79
CA MET A 17 46.60 -9.15 -8.61
C MET A 17 46.18 -10.55 -9.03
N GLU A 18 47.12 -11.51 -9.04
CA GLU A 18 46.87 -12.91 -9.36
C GLU A 18 45.50 -13.26 -8.80
N SER A 19 44.51 -13.34 -9.70
CA SER A 19 43.12 -13.12 -9.33
C SER A 19 42.79 -14.14 -8.28
N VAL A 20 42.64 -13.69 -7.06
CA VAL A 20 42.32 -14.56 -5.97
C VAL A 20 40.88 -14.94 -6.22
N GLY A 21 40.64 -15.96 -7.04
CA GLY A 21 39.31 -16.26 -7.59
C GLY A 21 38.28 -16.45 -6.47
N TRP A 22 38.73 -16.86 -5.29
CA TRP A 22 37.90 -16.92 -4.09
C TRP A 22 37.41 -15.56 -3.59
N LEU A 23 38.19 -14.48 -3.72
CA LEU A 23 37.79 -13.12 -3.32
C LEU A 23 36.65 -12.60 -4.20
N GLU A 24 36.78 -12.75 -5.53
CA GLU A 24 35.72 -12.38 -6.48
C GLU A 24 34.45 -13.23 -6.27
N VAL A 25 34.59 -14.52 -5.98
CA VAL A 25 33.45 -15.37 -5.61
C VAL A 25 32.76 -14.84 -4.34
N ILE A 26 33.52 -14.44 -3.31
CA ILE A 26 32.93 -13.84 -2.10
C ILE A 26 32.26 -12.50 -2.41
N TYR A 27 32.81 -11.69 -3.31
CA TYR A 27 32.16 -10.45 -3.76
C TYR A 27 30.82 -10.73 -4.45
N ILE A 28 30.75 -11.72 -5.33
CA ILE A 28 29.50 -12.14 -5.98
C ILE A 28 28.48 -12.63 -4.93
N ILE A 29 28.92 -13.47 -3.98
CA ILE A 29 28.05 -13.96 -2.89
C ILE A 29 27.55 -12.78 -2.03
N SER A 30 28.42 -11.83 -1.71
CA SER A 30 28.08 -10.64 -0.92
C SER A 30 27.07 -9.76 -1.64
N ALA A 31 27.24 -9.55 -2.95
CA ALA A 31 26.27 -8.84 -3.78
C ALA A 31 24.91 -9.57 -3.84
N ALA A 32 24.91 -10.90 -3.98
CA ALA A 32 23.68 -11.70 -3.95
C ALA A 32 22.96 -11.62 -2.59
N LEU A 33 23.71 -11.59 -1.49
CA LEU A 33 23.19 -11.37 -0.14
C LEU A 33 22.63 -9.95 0.05
N PHE A 34 23.27 -8.92 -0.52
CA PHE A 34 22.73 -7.56 -0.53
C PHE A 34 21.41 -7.48 -1.30
N ILE A 35 21.33 -8.10 -2.49
CA ILE A 35 20.10 -8.17 -3.30
C ILE A 35 18.98 -8.90 -2.53
N SER A 36 19.26 -10.08 -2.00
CA SER A 36 18.31 -10.88 -1.23
C SER A 36 17.87 -10.16 0.03
N GLY A 37 18.80 -9.46 0.66
CA GLY A 37 18.58 -8.64 1.85
C GLY A 37 17.63 -7.48 1.61
N LEU A 38 17.92 -6.65 0.59
CA LEU A 38 17.07 -5.52 0.20
C LEU A 38 15.68 -5.98 -0.24
N ARG A 39 15.58 -7.11 -0.95
CA ARG A 39 14.27 -7.72 -1.31
C ARG A 39 13.43 -8.06 -0.06
N GLY A 40 14.06 -8.43 1.05
CA GLY A 40 13.38 -8.71 2.31
C GLY A 40 12.62 -7.51 2.89
N PHE A 41 13.00 -6.28 2.55
CA PHE A 41 12.33 -5.06 3.01
C PHE A 41 10.98 -4.80 2.33
N ARG A 42 10.54 -5.64 1.38
CA ARG A 42 9.18 -5.56 0.80
C ARG A 42 8.08 -5.91 1.79
N HIS A 43 8.38 -6.65 2.86
CA HIS A 43 7.40 -7.02 3.87
C HIS A 43 8.00 -7.01 5.29
N PRO A 44 7.30 -6.50 6.31
CA PRO A 44 7.80 -6.46 7.70
C PRO A 44 8.25 -7.81 8.25
N GLN A 45 7.62 -8.90 7.81
CA GLN A 45 7.95 -10.26 8.24
C GLN A 45 9.36 -10.71 7.81
N PHE A 46 9.80 -10.31 6.61
CA PHE A 46 11.09 -10.72 6.05
C PHE A 46 12.19 -9.70 6.28
N ALA A 47 11.86 -8.46 6.65
CA ALA A 47 12.83 -7.37 6.79
C ALA A 47 13.95 -7.69 7.80
N ARG A 48 13.67 -8.43 8.88
CA ARG A 48 14.69 -8.86 9.85
C ARG A 48 15.70 -9.84 9.26
N ALA A 49 15.22 -10.85 8.55
CA ALA A 49 16.07 -11.80 7.84
C ALA A 49 16.84 -11.09 6.72
N GLY A 50 16.18 -10.15 6.03
CA GLY A 50 16.81 -9.30 5.03
C GLY A 50 18.00 -8.52 5.58
N ASN A 51 17.83 -7.84 6.72
CA ASN A 51 18.93 -7.14 7.39
C ASN A 51 20.07 -8.10 7.81
N LEU A 52 19.75 -9.32 8.23
CA LEU A 52 20.75 -10.33 8.54
C LEU A 52 21.58 -10.74 7.31
N TYR A 53 20.95 -10.96 6.15
CA TYR A 53 21.67 -11.28 4.92
C TYR A 53 22.67 -10.19 4.52
N ILE A 54 22.27 -8.92 4.65
CA ILE A 54 23.18 -7.80 4.35
C ILE A 54 24.33 -7.74 5.35
N MET A 55 24.08 -7.96 6.65
CA MET A 55 25.15 -8.04 7.66
C MET A 55 26.13 -9.18 7.34
N VAL A 56 25.63 -10.37 6.99
CA VAL A 56 26.48 -11.51 6.62
C VAL A 56 27.30 -11.20 5.37
N GLY A 57 26.70 -10.60 4.34
CA GLY A 57 27.41 -10.19 3.13
C GLY A 57 28.52 -9.16 3.42
N MET A 58 28.23 -8.15 4.25
CA MET A 58 29.21 -7.14 4.63
C MET A 58 30.36 -7.74 5.45
N THR A 59 30.05 -8.60 6.42
CA THR A 59 31.08 -9.30 7.20
C THR A 59 31.94 -10.20 6.32
N ALA A 60 31.33 -10.92 5.37
CA ALA A 60 32.03 -11.78 4.44
C ALA A 60 33.01 -10.99 3.56
N CYS A 61 32.59 -9.88 2.95
CA CYS A 61 33.47 -9.10 2.09
C CYS A 61 34.58 -8.37 2.88
N VAL A 62 34.29 -7.81 4.06
CA VAL A 62 35.32 -7.19 4.93
C VAL A 62 36.35 -8.23 5.37
N GLY A 63 35.89 -9.40 5.83
CA GLY A 63 36.77 -10.50 6.22
C GLY A 63 37.61 -11.03 5.06
N ALA A 64 37.01 -11.14 3.87
CA ALA A 64 37.69 -11.55 2.65
C ALA A 64 38.78 -10.57 2.22
N VAL A 65 38.51 -9.25 2.23
CA VAL A 65 39.53 -8.24 1.93
C VAL A 65 40.66 -8.28 2.95
N TYR A 66 40.34 -8.42 4.25
CA TYR A 66 41.36 -8.56 5.29
C TYR A 66 42.25 -9.81 5.13
N ALA A 67 41.67 -10.93 4.70
CA ALA A 67 42.40 -12.18 4.43
C ALA A 67 43.10 -12.19 3.06
N SER A 68 42.78 -11.24 2.18
CA SER A 68 43.36 -11.17 0.84
C SER A 68 44.82 -10.68 0.89
N PRO A 69 45.62 -10.98 -0.15
CA PRO A 69 46.96 -10.41 -0.30
C PRO A 69 46.98 -8.88 -0.39
N GLY A 70 45.84 -8.24 -0.66
CA GLY A 70 45.68 -6.80 -0.71
C GLY A 70 45.84 -6.12 0.65
N VAL A 71 45.66 -6.85 1.76
CA VAL A 71 45.98 -6.36 3.11
C VAL A 71 47.28 -6.96 3.60
N SER A 72 48.30 -6.11 3.81
CA SER A 72 49.64 -6.57 4.14
C SER A 72 50.47 -5.53 4.90
N GLY A 73 51.56 -5.98 5.54
CA GLY A 73 52.50 -5.13 6.26
C GLY A 73 51.83 -4.45 7.46
N ILE A 74 51.87 -3.11 7.51
CA ILE A 74 51.23 -2.34 8.59
C ILE A 74 49.70 -2.52 8.60
N GLY A 75 49.10 -2.87 7.46
CA GLY A 75 47.66 -3.10 7.31
C GLY A 75 47.11 -4.15 8.27
N TYR A 76 47.86 -5.21 8.60
CA TYR A 76 47.42 -6.25 9.53
C TYR A 76 47.07 -5.72 10.92
N TRP A 77 47.78 -4.70 11.39
CA TRP A 77 47.51 -4.09 12.70
C TRP A 77 46.66 -2.83 12.58
N LEU A 78 46.91 -2.02 11.55
CA LEU A 78 46.24 -0.75 11.37
C LEU A 78 44.75 -0.92 11.02
N VAL A 79 44.39 -1.91 10.21
CA VAL A 79 42.99 -2.17 9.84
C VAL A 79 42.14 -2.51 11.08
N PRO A 80 42.47 -3.50 11.92
CA PRO A 80 41.70 -3.75 13.15
C PRO A 80 41.65 -2.55 14.10
N ILE A 81 42.78 -1.86 14.30
CA ILE A 81 42.87 -0.71 15.22
C ILE A 81 41.99 0.47 14.76
N THR A 82 41.76 0.62 13.46
CA THR A 82 40.89 1.69 12.92
C THR A 82 39.45 1.24 12.76
N LEU A 83 39.21 0.00 12.34
CA LEU A 83 37.88 -0.56 12.07
C LEU A 83 37.05 -0.78 13.34
N PHE A 84 37.63 -1.34 14.40
CA PHE A 84 36.87 -1.69 15.61
C PHE A 84 36.42 -0.46 16.41
N PRO A 85 37.26 0.54 16.73
CA PRO A 85 36.84 1.68 17.55
C PRO A 85 35.74 2.53 16.90
N GLY A 86 35.84 2.79 15.59
CA GLY A 86 34.81 3.52 14.84
C GLY A 86 33.47 2.80 14.88
N GLY A 87 33.49 1.49 14.61
CA GLY A 87 32.31 0.64 14.68
C GLY A 87 31.68 0.57 16.09
N VAL A 88 32.48 0.31 17.13
CA VAL A 88 32.00 0.20 18.52
C VAL A 88 31.39 1.51 18.99
N LEU A 89 32.04 2.65 18.72
CA LEU A 89 31.52 3.96 19.06
C LEU A 89 30.16 4.21 18.40
N ALA A 90 30.03 3.88 17.11
CA ALA A 90 28.77 4.03 16.39
C ALA A 90 27.66 3.13 16.94
N ILE A 91 27.96 1.89 17.33
CA ILE A 91 26.99 1.01 18.01
C ILE A 91 26.50 1.66 19.31
N ILE A 92 27.41 2.18 20.14
CA ILE A 92 27.06 2.85 21.39
C ILE A 92 26.14 4.05 21.12
N MET A 93 26.45 4.86 20.11
CA MET A 93 25.62 6.00 19.68
C MET A 93 24.23 5.54 19.20
N SER A 94 24.16 4.48 18.39
CA SER A 94 22.91 3.90 17.86
C SER A 94 21.96 3.38 18.94
N PHE A 95 22.49 2.86 20.05
CA PHE A 95 21.66 2.44 21.18
C PHE A 95 21.28 3.59 22.12
N LYS A 96 22.08 4.66 22.19
CA LYS A 96 21.79 5.84 23.04
C LYS A 96 20.80 6.82 22.40
N VAL A 97 20.74 6.91 21.07
CA VAL A 97 19.85 7.88 20.39
C VAL A 97 18.37 7.56 20.62
N LYS A 98 17.52 8.60 20.74
CA LYS A 98 16.07 8.42 20.88
C LYS A 98 15.42 8.19 19.51
N MET A 99 14.32 7.43 19.44
CA MET A 99 13.67 7.16 18.15
C MET A 99 13.15 8.44 17.47
N THR A 100 12.79 9.46 18.24
CA THR A 100 12.42 10.79 17.73
C THR A 100 13.58 11.55 17.07
N GLN A 101 14.83 11.15 17.35
CA GLN A 101 16.06 11.71 16.78
C GLN A 101 16.66 10.81 15.68
N MET A 102 15.92 9.79 15.22
CA MET A 102 16.35 8.93 14.12
C MET A 102 16.64 9.68 12.81
N PRO A 103 15.89 10.72 12.41
CA PRO A 103 16.24 11.50 11.22
C PRO A 103 17.66 12.08 11.29
N GLN A 104 18.08 12.55 12.46
CA GLN A 104 19.41 13.10 12.71
C GLN A 104 20.49 12.03 12.70
N MET A 105 20.22 10.87 13.31
CA MET A 105 21.15 9.75 13.29
C MET A 105 21.39 9.24 11.86
N VAL A 106 20.31 9.07 11.08
CA VAL A 106 20.40 8.64 9.68
C VAL A 106 21.16 9.68 8.84
N GLY A 107 20.87 10.97 9.03
CA GLY A 107 21.62 12.05 8.38
C GLY A 107 23.11 12.05 8.75
N LEU A 108 23.45 11.83 10.02
CA LEU A 108 24.83 11.78 10.50
C LEU A 108 25.59 10.59 9.90
N LEU A 109 24.99 9.39 9.91
CA LEU A 109 25.59 8.19 9.30
C LEU A 109 25.83 8.38 7.81
N ASN A 110 24.91 9.05 7.10
CA ASN A 110 25.11 9.39 5.71
C ASN A 110 26.31 10.33 5.48
N SER A 111 26.54 11.28 6.39
CA SER A 111 27.70 12.16 6.33
C SER A 111 29.02 11.39 6.41
N PHE A 112 29.05 10.28 7.16
CA PHE A 112 30.23 9.43 7.30
C PHE A 112 30.58 8.73 5.98
N GLY A 113 29.61 8.19 5.25
CA GLY A 113 29.85 7.58 3.95
C GLY A 113 30.48 8.55 2.93
N GLY A 114 29.94 9.78 2.85
CA GLY A 114 30.49 10.81 1.97
C GLY A 114 31.90 11.27 2.37
N LEU A 115 32.15 11.46 3.67
CA LEU A 115 33.46 11.88 4.16
C LEU A 115 34.52 10.79 3.97
N ALA A 116 34.20 9.52 4.25
CA ALA A 116 35.10 8.40 4.04
C ALA A 116 35.52 8.30 2.56
N ALA A 117 34.57 8.34 1.62
CA ALA A 117 34.85 8.32 0.19
C ALA A 117 35.75 9.49 -0.26
N SER A 118 35.50 10.71 0.25
CA SER A 118 36.35 11.86 -0.05
C SER A 118 37.77 11.71 0.49
N LEU A 119 37.92 11.23 1.72
CA LEU A 119 39.24 11.01 2.34
C LEU A 119 40.03 9.93 1.61
N GLU A 120 39.37 8.86 1.15
CA GLU A 120 39.99 7.81 0.32
C GLU A 120 40.43 8.38 -1.02
N GLY A 121 39.58 9.15 -1.71
CA GLY A 121 39.93 9.80 -2.97
C GLY A 121 41.12 10.76 -2.83
N ILE A 122 41.14 11.59 -1.78
CA ILE A 122 42.29 12.48 -1.49
C ILE A 122 43.52 11.65 -1.13
N GLY A 123 43.37 10.63 -0.29
CA GLY A 123 44.46 9.75 0.14
C GLY A 123 45.15 9.04 -1.02
N LEU A 124 44.38 8.52 -1.97
CA LEU A 124 44.89 7.92 -3.19
C LEU A 124 45.55 8.94 -4.12
N TYR A 125 44.99 10.15 -4.22
CA TYR A 125 45.55 11.21 -5.07
C TYR A 125 46.90 11.75 -4.57
N VAL A 126 47.09 11.83 -3.25
CA VAL A 126 48.36 12.31 -2.68
C VAL A 126 49.47 11.26 -2.69
N ASP A 127 49.14 9.99 -2.96
CA ASP A 127 50.07 8.87 -2.79
C ASP A 127 51.02 8.72 -3.98
N ARG A 128 52.32 8.95 -3.75
CA ARG A 128 53.38 8.75 -4.76
C ARG A 128 53.52 7.29 -5.20
N TYR A 129 53.06 6.34 -4.37
CA TYR A 129 52.94 4.94 -4.79
C TYR A 129 51.96 4.79 -5.97
N GLU A 130 50.80 5.45 -5.90
CA GLU A 130 49.81 5.42 -6.98
C GLU A 130 50.30 6.20 -8.22
N GLN A 131 51.08 7.27 -8.01
CA GLN A 131 51.77 7.96 -9.11
C GLN A 131 52.73 7.02 -9.86
N ALA A 132 53.54 6.24 -9.15
CA ALA A 132 54.46 5.28 -9.76
C ALA A 132 53.71 4.15 -10.48
N LYS A 133 52.60 3.67 -9.90
CA LYS A 133 51.72 2.67 -10.51
C LYS A 133 51.11 3.19 -11.82
N GLN A 134 50.65 4.44 -11.82
CA GLN A 134 50.09 5.08 -13.02
C GLN A 134 51.14 5.32 -14.10
N ALA A 135 52.40 5.59 -13.73
CA ALA A 135 53.49 5.77 -14.69
C ALA A 135 53.82 4.50 -15.49
N LEU A 136 53.54 3.31 -14.94
CA LEU A 136 53.72 2.02 -15.64
C LEU A 136 52.73 1.84 -16.80
N HIS A 137 51.55 2.46 -16.72
CA HIS A 137 50.48 2.37 -17.74
C HIS A 137 50.64 3.42 -18.87
N GLY A 138 51.73 4.21 -18.86
CA GLY A 138 52.04 5.24 -19.84
C GLY A 138 51.37 6.59 -19.56
N LYS A 139 52.15 7.69 -19.64
CA LYS A 139 51.64 9.07 -19.48
C LYS A 139 50.71 9.44 -20.64
N GLY A 140 49.53 9.97 -20.32
CA GLY A 140 48.56 10.43 -21.31
C GLY A 140 47.65 9.35 -21.90
N SER A 141 47.60 8.16 -21.29
CA SER A 141 46.63 7.12 -21.65
C SER A 141 45.19 7.56 -21.31
N SER A 142 44.21 7.04 -22.05
CA SER A 142 42.79 7.27 -21.73
C SER A 142 42.45 6.82 -20.31
N GLU A 143 43.09 5.76 -19.82
CA GLU A 143 42.94 5.24 -18.46
C GLU A 143 43.27 6.28 -17.37
N GLN A 144 44.37 7.03 -17.54
CA GLN A 144 44.76 8.10 -16.63
C GLN A 144 43.71 9.21 -16.57
N VAL A 145 43.12 9.58 -17.71
CA VAL A 145 42.07 10.61 -17.80
C VAL A 145 40.81 10.16 -17.06
N PHE A 146 40.35 8.93 -17.29
CA PHE A 146 39.16 8.41 -16.63
C PHE A 146 39.35 8.23 -15.12
N GLN A 147 40.51 7.72 -14.68
CA GLN A 147 40.83 7.66 -13.25
C GLN A 147 40.80 9.04 -12.60
N ALA A 148 41.40 10.05 -13.24
CA ALA A 148 41.35 11.43 -12.74
C ALA A 148 39.91 11.93 -12.61
N VAL A 149 39.04 11.68 -13.60
CA VAL A 149 37.61 12.02 -13.53
C VAL A 149 36.94 11.36 -12.32
N PHE A 150 37.21 10.07 -12.05
CA PHE A 150 36.63 9.39 -10.90
C PHE A 150 37.10 9.99 -9.58
N TYR A 151 38.38 10.30 -9.41
CA TYR A 151 38.90 11.01 -8.24
C TYR A 151 38.13 12.31 -7.98
N LEU A 152 37.99 13.14 -9.00
CA LEU A 152 37.31 14.42 -8.91
C LEU A 152 35.83 14.23 -8.53
N CYS A 153 35.12 13.35 -9.23
CA CYS A 153 33.71 13.09 -8.97
C CYS A 153 33.48 12.51 -7.56
N GLY A 154 34.30 11.56 -7.13
CA GLY A 154 34.20 10.94 -5.80
C GLY A 154 34.40 11.95 -4.68
N ILE A 155 35.43 12.79 -4.77
CA ILE A 155 35.74 13.81 -3.75
C ILE A 155 34.68 14.91 -3.73
N ILE A 156 34.26 15.43 -4.90
CA ILE A 156 33.24 16.49 -4.97
C ILE A 156 31.92 15.97 -4.40
N VAL A 157 31.42 14.82 -4.88
CA VAL A 157 30.13 14.27 -4.44
C VAL A 157 30.18 13.86 -2.97
N GLY A 158 31.27 13.24 -2.52
CA GLY A 158 31.47 12.85 -1.12
C GLY A 158 31.49 14.06 -0.19
N MET A 159 32.20 15.14 -0.54
CA MET A 159 32.28 16.35 0.30
C MET A 159 30.98 17.12 0.36
N ILE A 160 30.27 17.24 -0.76
CA ILE A 160 28.93 17.84 -0.81
C ILE A 160 27.98 17.03 0.08
N THR A 161 28.07 15.70 0.00
CA THR A 161 27.26 14.79 0.82
C THR A 161 27.56 14.95 2.30
N PHE A 162 28.84 15.03 2.68
CA PHE A 162 29.28 15.22 4.05
C PHE A 162 28.75 16.55 4.62
N THR A 163 29.13 17.69 4.04
CA THR A 163 28.76 19.00 4.60
C THR A 163 27.26 19.27 4.49
N GLY A 164 26.63 18.84 3.41
CA GLY A 164 25.18 18.91 3.26
C GLY A 164 24.43 18.12 4.33
N SER A 165 24.89 16.90 4.64
CA SER A 165 24.25 16.05 5.66
C SER A 165 24.43 16.62 7.06
N VAL A 166 25.60 17.19 7.37
CA VAL A 166 25.85 17.89 8.64
C VAL A 166 24.88 19.07 8.81
N VAL A 167 24.70 19.90 7.77
CA VAL A 167 23.73 21.01 7.79
C VAL A 167 22.30 20.51 7.94
N ALA A 168 21.93 19.42 7.25
CA ALA A 168 20.60 18.82 7.38
C ALA A 168 20.33 18.38 8.83
N VAL A 169 21.32 17.77 9.49
CA VAL A 169 21.24 17.40 10.92
C VAL A 169 21.10 18.64 11.80
N MET A 170 21.90 19.69 11.58
CA MET A 170 21.82 20.95 12.33
C MET A 170 20.45 21.62 12.19
N LYS A 171 19.82 21.52 11.01
CA LYS A 171 18.44 22.00 10.79
C LYS A 171 17.41 21.17 11.54
N LEU A 172 17.55 19.85 11.54
CA LEU A 172 16.65 18.96 12.28
C LEU A 172 16.76 19.12 13.80
N GLU A 173 17.96 19.35 14.32
CA GLU A 173 18.20 19.73 15.73
C GLU A 173 17.70 21.15 16.07
N GLY A 174 17.40 21.96 15.05
CA GLY A 174 16.89 23.32 15.22
C GLY A 174 17.94 24.35 15.59
N TRP A 175 19.23 24.03 15.36
CA TRP A 175 20.35 24.97 15.46
C TRP A 175 20.28 26.01 14.32
N ILE A 176 19.91 25.56 13.12
CA ILE A 176 19.65 26.42 11.96
C ILE A 176 18.15 26.48 11.72
N ARG A 177 17.51 27.63 11.97
CA ARG A 177 16.05 27.80 11.87
C ARG A 177 15.59 28.56 10.64
N LYS A 178 16.39 29.52 10.16
CA LYS A 178 16.05 30.35 9.00
C LYS A 178 16.66 29.74 7.75
N ASN A 179 15.88 29.75 6.66
CA ASN A 179 16.42 29.47 5.34
C ASN A 179 17.27 30.67 4.91
N PHE A 180 18.46 30.41 4.40
CA PHE A 180 19.32 31.46 3.87
C PHE A 180 19.62 31.17 2.41
N ILE A 181 19.22 32.08 1.54
CA ILE A 181 19.47 32.02 0.11
C ILE A 181 20.62 32.98 -0.16
N VAL A 182 21.69 32.48 -0.77
CA VAL A 182 22.86 33.29 -1.08
C VAL A 182 22.50 34.37 -2.12
N PRO A 183 22.91 35.63 -1.93
CA PRO A 183 22.76 36.68 -2.94
C PRO A 183 23.36 36.24 -4.28
N LEU A 184 22.71 36.59 -5.40
CA LEU A 184 23.15 36.21 -6.75
C LEU A 184 23.35 34.69 -6.96
N ARG A 185 22.57 33.85 -6.27
CA ARG A 185 22.64 32.37 -6.37
C ARG A 185 22.72 31.85 -7.80
N SER A 186 21.97 32.43 -8.73
CA SER A 186 21.96 32.04 -10.15
C SER A 186 23.31 32.22 -10.85
N VAL A 187 24.19 33.06 -10.33
CA VAL A 187 25.56 33.27 -10.83
C VAL A 187 26.57 32.52 -9.97
N VAL A 188 26.44 32.63 -8.64
CA VAL A 188 27.37 32.03 -7.68
C VAL A 188 27.40 30.51 -7.80
N VAL A 189 26.23 29.85 -7.89
CA VAL A 189 26.18 28.38 -7.94
C VAL A 189 26.80 27.81 -9.22
N PRO A 190 26.43 28.27 -10.44
CA PRO A 190 27.12 27.83 -11.66
C PRO A 190 28.61 28.19 -11.66
N GLY A 191 28.97 29.37 -11.12
CA GLY A 191 30.38 29.78 -10.98
C GLY A 191 31.19 28.84 -10.08
N MET A 192 30.63 28.38 -8.97
CA MET A 192 31.28 27.38 -8.11
C MET A 192 31.45 26.03 -8.82
N TRP A 193 30.46 25.57 -9.58
CA TRP A 193 30.59 24.34 -10.38
C TRP A 193 31.65 24.48 -11.47
N ALA A 194 31.67 25.60 -12.20
CA ALA A 194 32.70 25.88 -13.19
C ALA A 194 34.10 25.93 -12.56
N ALA A 195 34.23 26.55 -11.38
CA ALA A 195 35.48 26.58 -10.64
C ALA A 195 35.92 25.18 -10.19
N MET A 196 35.02 24.35 -9.65
CA MET A 196 35.34 22.98 -9.25
C MET A 196 35.80 22.14 -10.45
N ILE A 197 35.12 22.26 -11.60
CA ILE A 197 35.51 21.54 -12.83
C ILE A 197 36.87 22.04 -13.33
N ALA A 198 37.09 23.36 -13.40
CA ALA A 198 38.35 23.93 -13.86
C ALA A 198 39.53 23.52 -12.96
N LEU A 199 39.38 23.64 -11.64
CA LEU A 199 40.39 23.20 -10.68
C LEU A 199 40.61 21.68 -10.78
N GLY A 200 39.54 20.90 -10.96
CA GLY A 200 39.65 19.47 -11.16
C GLY A 200 40.45 19.10 -12.41
N VAL A 201 40.21 19.77 -13.54
CA VAL A 201 40.99 19.59 -14.77
C VAL A 201 42.45 19.96 -14.56
N VAL A 202 42.73 21.05 -13.85
CA VAL A 202 44.11 21.45 -13.52
C VAL A 202 44.79 20.41 -12.64
N ALA A 203 44.10 19.88 -11.62
CA ALA A 203 44.61 18.78 -10.80
C ALA A 203 44.91 17.55 -11.68
N ALA A 204 43.95 17.11 -12.50
CA ALA A 204 44.11 15.98 -13.42
C ALA A 204 45.32 16.15 -14.37
N GLN A 205 45.55 17.36 -14.89
CA GLN A 205 46.68 17.66 -15.77
C GLN A 205 48.03 17.63 -15.03
N ARG A 206 48.05 18.04 -13.75
CA ARG A 206 49.25 17.98 -12.91
C ARG A 206 49.58 16.55 -12.50
N GLY A 207 48.56 15.72 -12.34
CA GLY A 207 48.69 14.29 -12.03
C GLY A 207 48.78 13.99 -10.53
N ILE A 208 48.65 12.69 -10.22
CA ILE A 208 48.69 12.14 -8.87
C ILE A 208 50.07 12.41 -8.24
N GLY A 209 50.10 12.76 -6.96
CA GLY A 209 51.33 12.99 -6.19
C GLY A 209 52.08 14.30 -6.46
N ASP A 210 51.62 15.16 -7.39
CA ASP A 210 52.20 16.49 -7.64
C ASP A 210 51.75 17.52 -6.58
N ASP A 211 52.69 18.23 -5.95
CA ASP A 211 52.40 19.16 -4.85
C ASP A 211 51.43 20.29 -5.28
N ALA A 212 51.56 20.80 -6.51
CA ALA A 212 50.66 21.84 -7.03
C ALA A 212 49.28 21.25 -7.38
N GLY A 213 49.24 20.05 -7.96
CA GLY A 213 48.00 19.30 -8.20
C GLY A 213 47.23 19.03 -6.91
N ILE A 214 47.92 18.63 -5.84
CA ILE A 214 47.35 18.40 -4.51
C ILE A 214 46.77 19.71 -3.94
N ALA A 215 47.50 20.83 -4.02
CA ALA A 215 47.01 22.12 -3.54
C ALA A 215 45.71 22.53 -4.25
N VAL A 216 45.66 22.38 -5.58
CA VAL A 216 44.47 22.68 -6.40
C VAL A 216 43.29 21.76 -6.05
N LEU A 217 43.55 20.46 -5.85
CA LEU A 217 42.54 19.49 -5.42
C LEU A 217 41.95 19.85 -4.04
N LEU A 218 42.79 20.28 -3.10
CA LEU A 218 42.32 20.70 -1.77
C LEU A 218 41.48 21.99 -1.83
N ILE A 219 41.83 22.94 -2.70
CA ILE A 219 41.00 24.13 -2.94
C ILE A 219 39.65 23.73 -3.54
N MET A 220 39.63 22.83 -4.53
CA MET A 220 38.40 22.28 -5.11
C MET A 220 37.54 21.60 -4.04
N THR A 221 38.16 20.80 -3.17
CA THR A 221 37.52 20.10 -2.04
C THR A 221 36.89 21.10 -1.07
N ALA A 222 37.58 22.20 -0.77
CA ALA A 222 37.06 23.27 0.08
C ALA A 222 35.84 23.97 -0.57
N ILE A 223 35.87 24.22 -1.89
CA ILE A 223 34.73 24.77 -2.63
C ILE A 223 33.54 23.80 -2.60
N ALA A 224 33.78 22.49 -2.79
CA ALA A 224 32.75 21.47 -2.69
C ALA A 224 32.11 21.43 -1.28
N ALA A 225 32.93 21.55 -0.23
CA ALA A 225 32.47 21.63 1.15
C ALA A 225 31.56 22.86 1.38
N VAL A 226 31.97 24.04 0.92
CA VAL A 226 31.17 25.28 0.98
C VAL A 226 29.88 25.15 0.17
N TYR A 227 29.95 24.53 -1.01
CA TYR A 227 28.77 24.31 -1.85
C TYR A 227 27.76 23.39 -1.14
N GLY A 228 28.19 22.29 -0.52
CA GLY A 228 27.30 21.41 0.23
C GLY A 228 26.58 22.13 1.38
N VAL A 229 27.26 23.05 2.07
CA VAL A 229 26.62 23.93 3.07
C VAL A 229 25.58 24.83 2.41
N MET A 230 25.96 25.58 1.37
CA MET A 230 25.08 26.51 0.67
C MET A 230 23.85 25.81 0.08
N PHE A 231 24.04 24.61 -0.46
CA PHE A 231 23.01 23.78 -1.07
C PHE A 231 21.90 23.46 -0.07
N VAL A 232 22.24 22.97 1.12
CA VAL A 232 21.25 22.54 2.11
C VAL A 232 20.70 23.71 2.94
N VAL A 233 21.51 24.75 3.20
CA VAL A 233 21.07 25.94 3.96
C VAL A 233 19.90 26.68 3.28
N ALA A 234 19.80 26.62 1.95
CA ALA A 234 18.69 27.21 1.20
C ALA A 234 17.36 26.45 1.32
N ILE A 235 17.38 25.17 1.69
CA ILE A 235 16.19 24.29 1.63
C ILE A 235 15.39 24.33 2.96
N GLY A 236 14.06 24.30 2.89
CA GLY A 236 13.18 24.39 4.05
C GLY A 236 13.26 23.21 5.02
N GLY A 237 13.01 23.46 6.31
CA GLY A 237 13.11 22.46 7.39
C GLY A 237 12.24 21.21 7.25
N ALA A 238 11.06 21.27 6.60
CA ALA A 238 10.27 20.05 6.36
C ALA A 238 10.46 19.45 4.97
N ASP A 239 11.32 20.06 4.14
CA ASP A 239 11.84 19.42 2.93
C ASP A 239 13.12 18.62 3.23
N MET A 240 13.70 18.78 4.43
CA MET A 240 14.86 18.02 4.92
C MET A 240 14.75 16.51 4.74
N PRO A 241 13.58 15.86 4.90
CA PRO A 241 13.47 14.42 4.67
C PRO A 241 13.84 14.02 3.23
N VAL A 242 13.44 14.82 2.23
CA VAL A 242 13.80 14.61 0.82
C VAL A 242 15.29 14.86 0.62
N VAL A 243 15.83 15.91 1.24
CA VAL A 243 17.26 16.24 1.15
C VAL A 243 18.13 15.14 1.75
N ILE A 244 17.72 14.52 2.87
CA ILE A 244 18.44 13.40 3.48
C ILE A 244 18.43 12.17 2.55
N ALA A 245 17.30 11.86 1.93
CA ALA A 245 17.22 10.78 0.94
C ALA A 245 18.11 11.06 -0.29
N LEU A 246 18.17 12.32 -0.74
CA LEU A 246 19.02 12.73 -1.86
C LEU A 246 20.51 12.66 -1.50
N LEU A 247 20.90 13.13 -0.32
CA LEU A 247 22.28 13.03 0.15
C LEU A 247 22.67 11.57 0.40
N ASN A 248 21.73 10.69 0.75
CA ASN A 248 21.96 9.24 0.79
C ASN A 248 22.27 8.67 -0.61
N SER A 249 21.58 9.16 -1.65
CA SER A 249 21.97 8.87 -3.03
C SER A 249 23.42 9.31 -3.31
N GLY A 250 23.79 10.50 -2.81
CA GLY A 250 25.15 11.05 -2.90
C GLY A 250 26.23 10.14 -2.31
N SER A 251 26.02 9.57 -1.11
CA SER A 251 26.99 8.63 -0.52
C SER A 251 27.11 7.33 -1.30
N GLY A 252 26.02 6.86 -1.92
CA GLY A 252 26.06 5.75 -2.87
C GLY A 252 26.91 6.05 -4.11
N TRP A 253 26.68 7.19 -4.76
CA TRP A 253 27.46 7.58 -5.94
C TRP A 253 28.93 7.85 -5.63
N SER A 254 29.27 8.44 -4.47
CA SER A 254 30.67 8.56 -4.05
C SER A 254 31.32 7.19 -3.84
N GLY A 255 30.57 6.22 -3.32
CA GLY A 255 31.00 4.82 -3.22
C GLY A 255 31.26 4.17 -4.58
N VAL A 256 30.41 4.45 -5.59
CA VAL A 256 30.64 3.99 -6.98
C VAL A 256 31.94 4.57 -7.53
N PHE A 257 32.16 5.89 -7.39
CA PHE A 257 33.39 6.52 -7.88
C PHE A 257 34.63 5.95 -7.20
N THR A 258 34.57 5.70 -5.90
CA THR A 258 35.65 5.02 -5.15
C THR A 258 35.86 3.59 -5.67
N GLY A 259 34.77 2.89 -6.00
CA GLY A 259 34.82 1.59 -6.65
C GLY A 259 35.52 1.61 -8.02
N PHE A 260 35.27 2.63 -8.84
CA PHE A 260 36.01 2.83 -10.09
C PHE A 260 37.49 3.17 -9.84
N MET A 261 37.81 4.03 -8.86
CA MET A 261 39.21 4.36 -8.50
C MET A 261 40.03 3.12 -8.14
N LEU A 262 39.41 2.19 -7.43
CA LEU A 262 40.06 0.98 -6.92
C LEU A 262 39.82 -0.26 -7.79
N SER A 263 39.08 -0.11 -8.89
CA SER A 263 38.62 -1.21 -9.74
C SER A 263 37.93 -2.35 -8.96
N ASN A 264 37.09 -1.98 -7.98
CA ASN A 264 36.39 -2.92 -7.11
C ASN A 264 34.91 -3.06 -7.51
N ASN A 265 34.57 -4.18 -8.14
CA ASN A 265 33.21 -4.46 -8.63
C ASN A 265 32.15 -4.48 -7.52
N LEU A 266 32.46 -4.99 -6.32
CA LEU A 266 31.50 -5.02 -5.21
C LEU A 266 31.16 -3.62 -4.73
N MET A 267 32.15 -2.73 -4.63
CA MET A 267 31.93 -1.33 -4.26
C MET A 267 31.07 -0.59 -5.29
N ILE A 268 31.30 -0.85 -6.59
CA ILE A 268 30.46 -0.32 -7.68
C ILE A 268 29.02 -0.80 -7.53
N VAL A 269 28.80 -2.11 -7.33
CA VAL A 269 27.46 -2.70 -7.17
C VAL A 269 26.75 -2.15 -5.93
N ALA A 270 27.41 -2.17 -4.77
CA ALA A 270 26.85 -1.69 -3.51
C ALA A 270 26.57 -0.17 -3.55
N GLY A 271 27.49 0.62 -4.09
CA GLY A 271 27.30 2.06 -4.29
C GLY A 271 26.11 2.36 -5.22
N ALA A 272 25.97 1.59 -6.31
CA ALA A 272 24.86 1.74 -7.25
C ALA A 272 23.50 1.41 -6.62
N PHE A 273 23.42 0.38 -5.75
CA PHE A 273 22.21 0.06 -5.00
C PHE A 273 21.77 1.22 -4.11
N VAL A 274 22.71 1.81 -3.36
CA VAL A 274 22.44 2.95 -2.47
C VAL A 274 22.08 4.20 -3.28
N GLY A 275 22.85 4.49 -4.32
CA GLY A 275 22.65 5.63 -5.22
C GLY A 275 21.26 5.63 -5.83
N ALA A 276 20.87 4.52 -6.46
CA ALA A 276 19.53 4.34 -7.02
C ALA A 276 18.43 4.43 -5.95
N SER A 277 18.64 3.78 -4.79
CA SER A 277 17.69 3.80 -3.67
C SER A 277 17.37 5.22 -3.18
N GLY A 278 18.41 6.03 -2.92
CA GLY A 278 18.24 7.39 -2.42
C GLY A 278 17.52 8.29 -3.42
N ALA A 279 17.81 8.14 -4.71
CA ALA A 279 17.15 8.89 -5.79
C ALA A 279 15.65 8.57 -5.87
N ILE A 280 15.30 7.28 -5.78
CA ILE A 280 13.91 6.81 -5.83
C ILE A 280 13.12 7.27 -4.61
N LEU A 281 13.70 7.13 -3.41
CA LEU A 281 13.05 7.60 -2.19
C LEU A 281 12.79 9.11 -2.26
N SER A 282 13.77 9.89 -2.73
CA SER A 282 13.60 11.32 -2.96
C SER A 282 12.43 11.62 -3.90
N TYR A 283 12.34 10.88 -5.02
CA TYR A 283 11.24 11.01 -5.98
C TYR A 283 9.88 10.64 -5.40
N VAL A 284 9.77 9.50 -4.71
CA VAL A 284 8.52 9.02 -4.10
C VAL A 284 8.00 10.02 -3.07
N MET A 285 8.91 10.59 -2.27
CA MET A 285 8.55 11.62 -1.30
C MET A 285 8.09 12.92 -1.97
N CYS A 286 8.79 13.37 -3.01
CA CYS A 286 8.40 14.51 -3.83
C CYS A 286 6.99 14.33 -4.41
N LYS A 287 6.71 13.14 -4.97
CA LYS A 287 5.39 12.78 -5.50
C LYS A 287 4.32 12.81 -4.40
N ALA A 288 4.61 12.28 -3.22
CA ALA A 288 3.68 12.30 -2.08
C ALA A 288 3.41 13.71 -1.52
N MET A 289 4.28 14.69 -1.82
CA MET A 289 4.08 16.11 -1.50
C MET A 289 3.48 16.91 -2.65
N ASN A 290 3.18 16.26 -3.79
CA ASN A 290 2.86 16.90 -5.06
C ASN A 290 3.83 18.04 -5.44
N ARG A 291 5.14 17.79 -5.27
CA ARG A 291 6.21 18.74 -5.63
C ARG A 291 7.25 18.06 -6.49
N SER A 292 7.76 18.75 -7.50
CA SER A 292 8.92 18.27 -8.25
C SER A 292 10.19 18.36 -7.40
N LEU A 293 11.16 17.48 -7.65
CA LEU A 293 12.47 17.51 -7.00
C LEU A 293 13.14 18.88 -7.19
N TYR A 294 13.03 19.46 -8.39
CA TYR A 294 13.54 20.80 -8.69
C TYR A 294 13.02 21.87 -7.72
N ASN A 295 11.71 21.91 -7.48
CA ASN A 295 11.10 22.91 -6.58
C ASN A 295 11.55 22.74 -5.13
N VAL A 296 11.84 21.50 -4.71
CA VAL A 296 12.40 21.21 -3.39
C VAL A 296 13.84 21.72 -3.28
N LEU A 297 14.69 21.45 -4.29
CA LEU A 297 16.11 21.82 -4.27
C LEU A 297 16.38 23.32 -4.49
N VAL A 298 15.50 24.00 -5.22
CA VAL A 298 15.59 25.46 -5.42
C VAL A 298 15.07 26.22 -4.20
N GLY A 299 14.35 25.57 -3.27
CA GLY A 299 13.98 26.18 -1.99
C GLY A 299 12.79 27.14 -2.04
N GLY A 300 11.86 26.92 -2.99
CA GLY A 300 10.61 27.67 -3.10
C GLY A 300 9.43 26.86 -2.58
N PHE A 301 8.79 27.31 -1.50
CA PHE A 301 7.43 26.86 -1.17
C PHE A 301 6.46 27.62 -2.08
N GLY A 302 5.64 26.90 -2.86
CA GLY A 302 4.59 27.51 -3.70
C GLY A 302 5.01 28.09 -5.06
N THR A 303 6.25 27.91 -5.53
CA THR A 303 6.70 28.41 -6.85
C THR A 303 6.55 27.38 -7.98
N GLY A 304 6.04 26.19 -7.66
CA GLY A 304 6.02 25.02 -8.55
C GLY A 304 4.74 24.81 -9.35
N SER A 305 3.63 25.30 -8.83
CA SER A 305 2.35 25.36 -9.53
C SER A 305 2.23 26.81 -9.99
N GLY A 306 2.01 27.07 -11.29
CA GLY A 306 1.89 28.41 -11.88
C GLY A 306 0.67 29.22 -11.39
N VAL A 307 0.35 29.14 -10.11
CA VAL A 307 -0.82 29.73 -9.48
C VAL A 307 -0.49 31.17 -9.09
N LYS A 308 -1.03 32.11 -9.86
CA LYS A 308 -0.98 33.56 -9.60
C LYS A 308 -2.15 34.03 -8.72
N GLY A 309 -2.49 33.30 -7.67
CA GLY A 309 -3.63 33.58 -6.78
C GLY A 309 -3.25 33.52 -5.31
N LYS A 310 -3.87 34.35 -4.46
CA LYS A 310 -3.76 34.21 -2.99
C LYS A 310 -4.65 33.04 -2.56
N ALA A 311 -4.11 32.15 -1.73
CA ALA A 311 -4.89 31.08 -1.10
C ALA A 311 -6.12 31.63 -0.38
N LYS A 312 -7.24 30.91 -0.44
CA LYS A 312 -8.51 31.37 0.13
C LYS A 312 -8.37 31.44 1.66
N LYS A 313 -8.60 32.62 2.23
CA LYS A 313 -8.55 32.81 3.69
C LYS A 313 -9.76 32.11 4.32
N VAL A 314 -9.51 31.36 5.39
CA VAL A 314 -10.54 30.57 6.07
C VAL A 314 -11.15 31.44 7.18
N GLU A 315 -12.38 31.92 6.98
CA GLU A 315 -13.10 32.79 7.92
C GLU A 315 -14.20 32.01 8.66
N GLY A 316 -14.24 32.10 10.00
CA GLY A 316 -15.26 31.49 10.85
C GLY A 316 -14.72 31.11 12.23
N VAL A 317 -15.62 30.62 13.11
CA VAL A 317 -15.29 30.23 14.49
C VAL A 317 -15.18 28.72 14.58
N ALA A 318 -14.03 28.22 15.03
CA ALA A 318 -13.81 26.79 15.20
C ALA A 318 -14.54 26.26 16.44
N THR A 319 -15.28 25.16 16.28
CA THR A 319 -15.93 24.43 17.39
C THR A 319 -14.85 23.89 18.33
N ARG A 320 -14.97 24.15 19.63
CA ARG A 320 -14.05 23.63 20.67
C ARG A 320 -14.73 22.53 21.47
N ILE A 321 -13.96 21.53 21.90
CA ILE A 321 -14.44 20.41 22.71
C ILE A 321 -13.53 20.22 23.93
N SER A 322 -14.11 19.77 25.05
CA SER A 322 -13.36 19.41 26.25
C SER A 322 -12.87 17.96 26.22
N VAL A 323 -11.97 17.59 27.14
CA VAL A 323 -11.49 16.21 27.31
C VAL A 323 -12.67 15.27 27.63
N ASP A 324 -13.56 15.65 28.54
CA ASP A 324 -14.69 14.80 28.96
C ASP A 324 -15.65 14.50 27.81
N GLN A 325 -16.01 15.54 27.04
CA GLN A 325 -16.86 15.40 25.84
C GLN A 325 -16.20 14.54 24.77
N THR A 326 -14.88 14.67 24.61
CA THR A 326 -14.12 13.82 23.69
C THR A 326 -14.17 12.37 24.12
N VAL A 327 -14.04 12.09 25.43
CA VAL A 327 -14.15 10.72 25.96
C VAL A 327 -15.55 10.13 25.76
N ASP A 328 -16.61 10.94 25.87
CA ASP A 328 -17.98 10.47 25.57
C ASP A 328 -18.10 10.04 24.10
N LEU A 329 -17.63 10.85 23.16
CA LEU A 329 -17.60 10.48 21.74
C LEU A 329 -16.75 9.22 21.48
N MET A 330 -15.65 9.05 22.20
CA MET A 330 -14.79 7.87 22.09
C MET A 330 -15.45 6.61 22.64
N MET A 331 -16.22 6.71 23.72
CA MET A 331 -16.97 5.61 24.33
C MET A 331 -18.17 5.16 23.48
N ASP A 332 -18.75 6.08 22.71
CA ASP A 332 -19.89 5.80 21.82
C ASP A 332 -19.44 5.27 20.44
N ALA A 333 -18.18 5.48 20.06
CA ALA A 333 -17.64 5.09 18.77
C ALA A 333 -17.36 3.58 18.67
N LYS A 334 -17.80 2.95 17.57
CA LYS A 334 -17.49 1.54 17.25
C LYS A 334 -16.25 1.40 16.36
N SER A 335 -15.96 2.44 15.57
CA SER A 335 -14.77 2.52 14.71
C SER A 335 -14.07 3.86 14.91
N VAL A 336 -12.80 3.81 15.30
CA VAL A 336 -11.94 4.98 15.52
C VAL A 336 -10.71 4.89 14.61
N ILE A 337 -10.45 5.95 13.84
CA ILE A 337 -9.19 6.09 13.11
C ILE A 337 -8.33 7.18 13.75
N ILE A 338 -7.07 6.88 14.04
CA ILE A 338 -6.10 7.84 14.55
C ILE A 338 -5.18 8.27 13.40
N THR A 339 -5.07 9.57 13.14
CA THR A 339 -4.19 10.14 12.12
C THR A 339 -3.08 10.97 12.81
N PRO A 340 -1.92 10.36 13.09
CA PRO A 340 -0.83 11.03 13.78
C PRO A 340 -0.02 11.93 12.84
N GLY A 341 0.47 13.05 13.37
CA GLY A 341 1.41 13.93 12.70
C GLY A 341 2.64 14.26 13.53
N TYR A 342 3.47 15.17 13.01
CA TYR A 342 4.72 15.55 13.69
C TYR A 342 4.50 16.14 15.10
N GLY A 343 3.36 16.77 15.37
CA GLY A 343 3.02 17.28 16.70
C GLY A 343 2.97 16.18 17.77
N MET A 344 2.48 14.98 17.43
CA MET A 344 2.50 13.81 18.32
C MET A 344 3.94 13.39 18.65
N ALA A 345 4.80 13.33 17.63
CA ALA A 345 6.20 12.95 17.77
C ALA A 345 7.00 13.98 18.59
N ALA A 346 6.79 15.27 18.33
CA ALA A 346 7.45 16.36 19.04
C ALA A 346 7.10 16.37 20.54
N ALA A 347 5.85 16.06 20.89
CA ALA A 347 5.40 15.95 22.27
C ALA A 347 5.76 14.61 22.93
N ARG A 348 6.25 13.62 22.17
CA ARG A 348 6.48 12.23 22.62
C ARG A 348 5.20 11.57 23.16
N ALA A 349 4.09 11.76 22.46
CA ALA A 349 2.76 11.29 22.87
C ALA A 349 2.46 9.84 22.43
N GLN A 350 3.31 9.19 21.64
CA GLN A 350 3.03 7.87 21.03
C GLN A 350 2.66 6.77 22.05
N HIS A 351 3.28 6.78 23.24
CA HIS A 351 2.96 5.81 24.30
C HIS A 351 1.59 6.07 24.92
N ALA A 352 1.23 7.33 25.11
CA ALA A 352 -0.09 7.74 25.60
C ALA A 352 -1.18 7.38 24.57
N VAL A 353 -0.89 7.58 23.29
CA VAL A 353 -1.80 7.17 22.20
C VAL A 353 -2.03 5.66 22.21
N TYR A 354 -0.97 4.85 22.37
CA TYR A 354 -1.13 3.40 22.48
C TYR A 354 -1.94 2.98 23.71
N GLU A 355 -1.78 3.69 24.83
CA GLU A 355 -2.59 3.46 26.03
C GLU A 355 -4.08 3.72 25.79
N VAL A 356 -4.42 4.80 25.07
CA VAL A 356 -5.78 5.08 24.59
C VAL A 356 -6.30 3.98 23.66
N VAL A 357 -5.50 3.55 22.66
CA VAL A 357 -5.85 2.48 21.73
C VAL A 357 -6.22 1.21 22.50
N LYS A 358 -5.38 0.81 23.46
CA LYS A 358 -5.62 -0.38 24.27
C LYS A 358 -6.92 -0.29 25.06
N LEU A 359 -7.22 0.86 25.65
CA LEU A 359 -8.46 1.07 26.41
C LEU A 359 -9.71 0.97 25.54
N LEU A 360 -9.63 1.46 24.30
CA LEU A 360 -10.73 1.36 23.32
C LEU A 360 -10.87 -0.07 22.77
N GLU A 361 -9.78 -0.75 22.46
CA GLU A 361 -9.80 -2.16 22.03
C GLU A 361 -10.35 -3.08 23.13
N GLU A 362 -10.03 -2.82 24.42
CA GLU A 362 -10.61 -3.54 25.56
C GLU A 362 -12.14 -3.38 25.66
N GLN A 363 -12.71 -2.37 25.01
CA GLN A 363 -14.16 -2.13 24.91
C GLN A 363 -14.78 -2.72 23.63
N GLY A 364 -13.96 -3.30 22.75
CA GLY A 364 -14.41 -3.86 21.47
C GLY A 364 -14.53 -2.82 20.34
N THR A 365 -13.99 -1.60 20.51
CA THR A 365 -13.91 -0.60 19.44
C THR A 365 -12.81 -0.99 18.45
N LEU A 366 -13.12 -0.93 17.14
CA LEU A 366 -12.13 -1.13 16.08
C LEU A 366 -11.25 0.13 15.97
N VAL A 367 -9.98 0.02 16.37
CA VAL A 367 -9.03 1.15 16.31
C VAL A 367 -7.97 0.88 15.24
N ARG A 368 -7.80 1.84 14.33
CA ARG A 368 -6.80 1.77 13.24
C ARG A 368 -6.05 3.09 13.11
N PHE A 369 -4.84 3.05 12.56
CA PHE A 369 -4.03 4.22 12.28
C PHE A 369 -3.99 4.49 10.78
N GLY A 370 -4.22 5.74 10.39
CA GLY A 370 -4.01 6.21 9.02
C GLY A 370 -2.73 7.04 8.93
N ILE A 371 -1.72 6.54 8.22
CA ILE A 371 -0.41 7.20 8.10
C ILE A 371 -0.24 7.83 6.73
N HIS A 372 -0.07 9.14 6.72
CA HIS A 372 0.32 9.88 5.53
C HIS A 372 1.80 9.61 5.18
N PRO A 373 2.19 9.40 3.91
CA PRO A 373 3.57 9.05 3.54
C PRO A 373 4.64 10.05 4.02
N VAL A 374 4.31 11.34 4.02
CA VAL A 374 5.20 12.42 4.52
C VAL A 374 4.90 12.89 5.95
N ALA A 375 4.14 12.12 6.74
CA ALA A 375 3.94 12.45 8.15
C ALA A 375 5.27 12.33 8.93
N GLY A 376 5.75 13.46 9.46
CA GLY A 376 6.92 13.51 10.33
C GLY A 376 8.10 14.28 9.74
N ARG A 377 9.31 13.76 9.95
CA ARG A 377 10.60 14.37 9.55
C ARG A 377 11.52 13.34 8.86
N LEU A 378 10.97 12.18 8.51
CA LEU A 378 11.62 11.11 7.77
C LEU A 378 10.50 10.19 7.19
N PRO A 379 10.67 9.61 6.00
CA PRO A 379 9.78 8.60 5.43
C PRO A 379 9.46 7.45 6.38
N GLY A 380 8.20 7.29 6.77
CA GLY A 380 7.81 6.26 7.73
C GLY A 380 8.20 6.57 9.18
N HIS A 381 8.49 7.84 9.51
CA HIS A 381 8.81 8.26 10.88
C HIS A 381 7.69 7.88 11.87
N MET A 382 6.43 8.05 11.49
CA MET A 382 5.30 7.66 12.35
C MET A 382 5.26 6.15 12.59
N ASN A 383 5.50 5.32 11.56
CA ASN A 383 5.49 3.87 11.69
C ASN A 383 6.52 3.38 12.72
N VAL A 384 7.71 3.96 12.71
CA VAL A 384 8.78 3.62 13.67
C VAL A 384 8.41 4.04 15.09
N LEU A 385 7.83 5.23 15.28
CA LEU A 385 7.42 5.71 16.62
C LEU A 385 6.22 4.91 17.18
N LEU A 386 5.28 4.53 16.33
CA LEU A 386 4.15 3.68 16.73
C LEU A 386 4.65 2.28 17.08
N ALA A 387 5.59 1.73 16.30
CA ALA A 387 6.23 0.46 16.64
C ALA A 387 7.01 0.53 17.98
N GLU A 388 7.72 1.64 18.25
CA GLU A 388 8.35 1.90 19.57
C GLU A 388 7.32 1.89 20.71
N ALA A 389 6.14 2.46 20.47
CA ALA A 389 5.03 2.45 21.42
C ALA A 389 4.37 1.07 21.59
N ASN A 390 4.82 0.04 20.86
CA ASN A 390 4.23 -1.30 20.76
C ASN A 390 2.87 -1.35 20.05
N VAL A 391 2.58 -0.38 19.19
CA VAL A 391 1.43 -0.46 18.29
C VAL A 391 1.69 -1.57 17.26
N PRO A 392 0.79 -2.55 17.12
CA PRO A 392 0.91 -3.59 16.11
C PRO A 392 0.92 -3.03 14.68
N TYR A 393 1.77 -3.55 13.80
CA TYR A 393 1.90 -2.98 12.44
C TYR A 393 0.68 -3.23 11.55
N ASP A 394 -0.16 -4.21 11.88
CA ASP A 394 -1.35 -4.62 11.13
C ASP A 394 -2.53 -3.66 11.29
N ILE A 395 -2.56 -2.88 12.37
CA ILE A 395 -3.52 -1.78 12.54
C ILE A 395 -2.97 -0.44 12.06
N VAL A 396 -1.75 -0.41 11.49
CA VAL A 396 -1.10 0.80 10.97
C VAL A 396 -1.13 0.76 9.45
N LEU A 397 -2.12 1.45 8.89
CA LEU A 397 -2.41 1.44 7.46
C LEU A 397 -1.85 2.69 6.77
N SER A 398 -1.44 2.51 5.52
CA SER A 398 -1.05 3.61 4.64
C SER A 398 -2.27 4.41 4.18
N MET A 399 -2.04 5.63 3.72
CA MET A 399 -3.09 6.53 3.24
C MET A 399 -3.97 5.90 2.15
N ASP A 400 -3.40 5.18 1.20
CA ASP A 400 -4.15 4.56 0.09
C ASP A 400 -5.05 3.41 0.60
N GLU A 401 -4.62 2.70 1.65
CA GLU A 401 -5.38 1.61 2.27
C GLU A 401 -6.51 2.14 3.16
N ILE A 402 -6.28 3.23 3.89
CA ILE A 402 -7.23 3.74 4.91
C ILE A 402 -8.24 4.75 4.36
N ASN A 403 -7.93 5.47 3.27
CA ASN A 403 -8.79 6.53 2.74
C ASN A 403 -10.23 6.04 2.42
N PRO A 404 -10.45 4.86 1.81
CA PRO A 404 -11.78 4.32 1.55
C PRO A 404 -12.63 4.07 2.80
N ASP A 405 -12.01 4.02 3.98
CA ASP A 405 -12.68 3.68 5.24
C ASP A 405 -13.11 4.89 6.07
N PHE A 406 -12.65 6.11 5.75
CA PHE A 406 -13.08 7.32 6.47
C PHE A 406 -14.61 7.52 6.47
N PRO A 407 -15.34 7.34 5.35
CA PRO A 407 -16.81 7.48 5.33
C PRO A 407 -17.55 6.52 6.29
N LYS A 408 -16.93 5.38 6.63
CA LYS A 408 -17.50 4.35 7.51
C LYS A 408 -17.03 4.49 8.97
N THR A 409 -16.27 5.53 9.29
CA THR A 409 -15.63 5.71 10.59
C THR A 409 -16.44 6.68 11.46
N ASP A 410 -16.67 6.28 12.71
CA ASP A 410 -17.50 7.07 13.64
C ASP A 410 -16.72 8.28 14.18
N LEU A 411 -15.43 8.10 14.47
CA LEU A 411 -14.59 9.14 15.03
C LEU A 411 -13.17 9.09 14.46
N VAL A 412 -12.66 10.23 14.02
CA VAL A 412 -11.25 10.40 13.65
C VAL A 412 -10.54 11.29 14.64
N LEU A 413 -9.44 10.81 15.21
CA LEU A 413 -8.55 11.58 16.08
C LEU A 413 -7.33 12.04 15.28
N VAL A 414 -7.26 13.33 14.99
CA VAL A 414 -6.14 13.96 14.29
C VAL A 414 -5.15 14.50 15.33
N ILE A 415 -4.03 13.81 15.53
CA ILE A 415 -3.09 14.13 16.62
C ILE A 415 -1.85 14.82 16.07
N GLY A 416 -1.82 16.14 16.15
CA GLY A 416 -0.64 16.92 15.74
C GLY A 416 -0.31 16.86 14.24
N ALA A 417 -1.29 16.53 13.41
CA ALA A 417 -1.24 16.65 11.95
C ALA A 417 -1.94 17.95 11.50
N ASN A 418 -1.51 18.51 10.37
CA ASN A 418 -2.15 19.69 9.78
C ASN A 418 -2.23 19.58 8.26
N ASP A 419 -1.09 19.74 7.56
CA ASP A 419 -1.08 19.77 6.09
C ASP A 419 -1.54 18.44 5.47
N THR A 420 -1.22 17.30 6.11
CA THR A 420 -1.57 15.95 5.66
C THR A 420 -3.06 15.59 5.77
N VAL A 421 -3.85 16.45 6.40
CA VAL A 421 -5.30 16.30 6.59
C VAL A 421 -6.06 17.53 6.07
N ASN A 422 -5.38 18.40 5.30
CA ASN A 422 -5.92 19.69 4.88
C ASN A 422 -6.77 19.55 3.60
N PRO A 423 -8.10 19.80 3.65
CA PRO A 423 -8.98 19.70 2.49
C PRO A 423 -8.60 20.67 1.36
N ALA A 424 -7.92 21.78 1.67
CA ALA A 424 -7.49 22.77 0.68
C ALA A 424 -6.60 22.18 -0.42
N ALA A 425 -5.94 21.03 -0.16
CA ALA A 425 -5.20 20.31 -1.18
C ALA A 425 -6.08 19.82 -2.35
N GLN A 426 -7.36 19.51 -2.09
CA GLN A 426 -8.32 19.07 -3.10
C GLN A 426 -9.32 20.17 -3.50
N THR A 427 -9.67 21.08 -2.57
CA THR A 427 -10.76 22.04 -2.77
C THR A 427 -10.32 23.43 -3.23
N ASP A 428 -9.06 23.81 -3.02
CA ASP A 428 -8.54 25.12 -3.41
C ASP A 428 -7.37 24.98 -4.41
N PRO A 429 -7.62 25.19 -5.72
CA PRO A 429 -6.57 25.18 -6.74
C PRO A 429 -5.48 26.23 -6.49
N ASN A 430 -5.77 27.28 -5.71
CA ASN A 430 -4.81 28.33 -5.37
C ASN A 430 -3.97 28.03 -4.12
N SER A 431 -4.23 26.90 -3.45
CA SER A 431 -3.47 26.50 -2.28
C SER A 431 -2.04 26.09 -2.66
N PRO A 432 -1.02 26.46 -1.87
CA PRO A 432 0.36 25.97 -2.04
C PRO A 432 0.51 24.44 -1.98
N ILE A 433 -0.51 23.74 -1.46
CA ILE A 433 -0.58 22.27 -1.37
C ILE A 433 -1.62 21.67 -2.33
N ALA A 434 -2.13 22.44 -3.30
CA ALA A 434 -3.09 21.95 -4.29
C ALA A 434 -2.54 20.70 -5.02
N GLY A 435 -3.38 19.66 -5.13
CA GLY A 435 -3.06 18.36 -5.73
C GLY A 435 -2.24 17.43 -4.83
N MET A 436 -1.87 17.83 -3.61
CA MET A 436 -1.26 16.93 -2.62
C MET A 436 -2.28 15.85 -2.21
N PRO A 437 -1.95 14.56 -2.33
CA PRO A 437 -2.75 13.51 -1.71
C PRO A 437 -2.82 13.76 -0.20
N VAL A 438 -3.99 13.62 0.42
CA VAL A 438 -4.18 13.85 1.86
C VAL A 438 -5.08 12.77 2.45
N LEU A 439 -5.03 12.62 3.77
CA LEU A 439 -5.97 11.77 4.51
C LEU A 439 -7.32 12.50 4.58
N GLU A 440 -8.36 11.89 4.02
CA GLU A 440 -9.68 12.51 3.83
C GLU A 440 -10.54 12.45 5.11
N VAL A 441 -9.97 12.89 6.22
CA VAL A 441 -10.53 12.75 7.57
C VAL A 441 -11.90 13.40 7.72
N TRP A 442 -12.17 14.47 6.95
CA TRP A 442 -13.46 15.17 6.97
C TRP A 442 -14.63 14.32 6.47
N LYS A 443 -14.37 13.20 5.79
CA LYS A 443 -15.42 12.26 5.36
C LYS A 443 -15.96 11.39 6.50
N ALA A 444 -15.31 11.37 7.67
CA ALA A 444 -15.80 10.63 8.83
C ALA A 444 -17.00 11.32 9.51
N LYS A 445 -17.73 10.58 10.36
CA LYS A 445 -18.90 11.14 11.06
C LYS A 445 -18.51 12.30 11.99
N ASN A 446 -17.47 12.12 12.79
CA ASN A 446 -16.89 13.15 13.64
C ASN A 446 -15.37 13.16 13.50
N THR A 447 -14.77 14.36 13.54
CA THR A 447 -13.31 14.54 13.58
C THR A 447 -12.94 15.40 14.78
N ILE A 448 -11.87 15.03 15.48
CA ILE A 448 -11.31 15.83 16.56
C ILE A 448 -9.85 16.12 16.25
N VAL A 449 -9.54 17.41 16.10
CA VAL A 449 -8.17 17.88 15.86
C VAL A 449 -7.52 18.32 17.16
N MET A 450 -6.43 17.66 17.49
CA MET A 450 -5.63 17.90 18.70
C MET A 450 -4.36 18.66 18.36
N LYS A 451 -4.25 19.92 18.83
CA LYS A 451 -3.09 20.79 18.62
C LYS A 451 -2.98 21.88 19.69
N ARG A 452 -1.81 22.52 19.80
CA ARG A 452 -1.54 23.56 20.83
C ARG A 452 -2.33 24.86 20.63
N SER A 453 -2.52 25.29 19.39
CA SER A 453 -3.17 26.56 19.04
C SER A 453 -3.70 26.51 17.60
N MET A 454 -4.37 27.56 17.12
CA MET A 454 -4.85 27.65 15.74
C MET A 454 -3.75 27.90 14.68
N ALA A 455 -2.47 27.93 15.07
CA ALA A 455 -1.36 28.21 14.16
C ALA A 455 -1.32 27.28 12.93
N VAL A 456 -0.92 27.85 11.79
CA VAL A 456 -0.76 27.14 10.52
C VAL A 456 0.28 26.03 10.57
N GLY A 457 0.21 25.13 9.59
CA GLY A 457 1.12 24.00 9.44
C GLY A 457 2.46 24.41 8.86
N TYR A 458 3.19 23.45 8.30
CA TYR A 458 4.46 23.73 7.68
C TYR A 458 4.28 24.49 6.37
N ALA A 459 3.25 24.15 5.60
CA ALA A 459 2.93 24.82 4.34
C ALA A 459 2.52 26.29 4.51
N ASN A 460 2.35 26.76 5.76
CA ASN A 460 1.90 28.11 6.09
C ASN A 460 0.55 28.46 5.44
N VAL A 461 -0.32 27.46 5.31
CA VAL A 461 -1.70 27.57 4.78
C VAL A 461 -2.68 27.33 5.92
N ASP A 462 -3.79 28.07 5.93
CA ASP A 462 -4.92 27.80 6.81
C ASP A 462 -5.55 26.44 6.46
N ASN A 463 -6.16 25.79 7.45
CA ASN A 463 -6.78 24.49 7.26
C ASN A 463 -8.30 24.59 7.40
N PRO A 464 -9.06 24.47 6.28
CA PRO A 464 -10.53 24.48 6.31
C PRO A 464 -11.14 23.39 7.21
N LEU A 465 -10.43 22.29 7.46
CA LEU A 465 -10.88 21.23 8.37
C LEU A 465 -11.25 21.79 9.75
N PHE A 466 -10.52 22.80 10.23
CA PHE A 466 -10.73 23.32 11.59
C PHE A 466 -12.10 23.98 11.77
N LEU A 467 -12.73 24.43 10.67
CA LEU A 467 -14.06 25.02 10.65
C LEU A 467 -15.14 24.08 10.09
N HIS A 468 -14.77 22.84 9.74
CA HIS A 468 -15.71 21.90 9.15
C HIS A 468 -16.79 21.52 10.18
N PRO A 469 -18.08 21.40 9.79
CA PRO A 469 -19.18 21.23 10.74
C PRO A 469 -19.08 19.97 11.61
N ASN A 470 -18.46 18.90 11.11
CA ASN A 470 -18.23 17.67 11.85
C ASN A 470 -16.87 17.62 12.58
N ASN A 471 -16.15 18.75 12.64
CA ASN A 471 -14.85 18.83 13.29
C ASN A 471 -14.92 19.64 14.59
N ALA A 472 -14.26 19.14 15.63
CA ALA A 472 -14.04 19.86 16.88
C ALA A 472 -12.55 19.98 17.22
N MET A 473 -12.17 21.09 17.85
CA MET A 473 -10.80 21.40 18.23
C MET A 473 -10.60 21.10 19.72
N LEU A 474 -9.71 20.14 20.02
CA LEU A 474 -9.22 19.87 21.37
C LEU A 474 -7.84 20.51 21.54
N LEU A 475 -7.81 21.71 22.12
CA LEU A 475 -6.58 22.50 22.21
C LEU A 475 -5.74 22.12 23.43
N GLY A 476 -4.44 21.94 23.23
CA GLY A 476 -3.48 21.66 24.29
C GLY A 476 -2.18 21.03 23.78
N ASP A 477 -1.24 20.78 24.69
CA ASP A 477 -0.09 19.93 24.38
C ASP A 477 -0.56 18.50 24.07
N ALA A 478 -0.01 17.89 23.01
CA ALA A 478 -0.49 16.59 22.54
C ALA A 478 -0.25 15.46 23.56
N LYS A 479 0.85 15.50 24.33
CA LYS A 479 1.11 14.48 25.34
C LYS A 479 0.14 14.65 26.50
N LYS A 480 0.05 15.86 27.04
CA LYS A 480 -0.84 16.15 28.17
C LYS A 480 -2.31 15.81 27.85
N THR A 481 -2.81 16.26 26.69
CA THR A 481 -4.21 16.02 26.29
C THR A 481 -4.52 14.54 26.09
N VAL A 482 -3.60 13.76 25.51
CA VAL A 482 -3.79 12.31 25.36
C VAL A 482 -3.68 11.58 26.71
N ASP A 483 -2.77 11.98 27.61
CA ASP A 483 -2.68 11.45 28.98
C ASP A 483 -3.97 11.75 29.78
N ASP A 484 -4.55 12.94 29.61
CA ASP A 484 -5.84 13.33 30.21
C ASP A 484 -6.99 12.48 29.65
N LEU A 485 -7.02 12.25 28.33
CA LEU A 485 -7.99 11.34 27.68
C LEU A 485 -7.87 9.91 28.21
N ALA A 486 -6.66 9.36 28.29
CA ALA A 486 -6.42 8.02 28.81
C ALA A 486 -6.88 7.88 30.26
N SER A 487 -6.63 8.91 31.09
CA SER A 487 -7.05 8.96 32.49
C SER A 487 -8.58 9.01 32.63
N ALA A 488 -9.24 9.86 31.84
CA ALA A 488 -10.69 9.98 31.84
C ALA A 488 -11.39 8.72 31.29
N LEU A 489 -10.88 8.12 30.21
CA LEU A 489 -11.33 6.83 29.68
C LEU A 489 -11.24 5.73 30.74
N ARG A 490 -10.13 5.65 31.48
CA ARG A 490 -9.96 4.69 32.58
C ARG A 490 -10.97 4.88 33.69
N ALA A 491 -11.21 6.13 34.09
CA ALA A 491 -12.17 6.44 35.15
C ALA A 491 -13.58 5.96 34.76
N LYS A 492 -14.03 6.29 33.54
CA LYS A 492 -15.32 5.84 33.01
C LYS A 492 -15.41 4.32 32.80
N THR A 493 -14.30 3.69 32.37
CA THR A 493 -14.25 2.22 32.22
C THR A 493 -14.29 1.48 33.56
N LYS A 494 -13.66 2.02 34.61
CA LYS A 494 -13.75 1.48 35.98
C LYS A 494 -15.15 1.67 36.58
N GLY A 495 -15.82 2.78 36.29
CA GLY A 495 -17.22 3.00 36.68
C GLY A 495 -18.17 1.93 36.12
N ARG A 496 -17.95 1.47 34.88
CA ARG A 496 -18.67 0.33 34.28
C ARG A 496 -18.34 -1.03 34.90
N LYS A 497 -17.11 -1.24 35.39
CA LYS A 497 -16.67 -2.48 36.05
C LYS A 497 -17.06 -2.60 37.53
N GLY A 498 -17.62 -1.55 38.14
CA GLY A 498 -18.17 -1.58 39.51
C GLY A 498 -19.39 -2.48 39.71
N GLY A 499 -20.00 -2.99 38.62
CA GLY A 499 -21.10 -3.96 38.66
C GLY A 499 -20.71 -5.39 38.30
N ALA A 500 -19.48 -5.68 37.91
CA ALA A 500 -19.07 -7.03 37.51
C ALA A 500 -17.55 -7.21 37.58
N ALA A 501 -17.04 -7.69 38.71
CA ALA A 501 -15.66 -8.19 38.80
C ALA A 501 -15.48 -9.21 39.93
N ALA A 502 -15.81 -10.48 39.68
CA ALA A 502 -15.16 -11.60 40.34
C ALA A 502 -14.01 -12.08 39.44
N LYS A 503 -12.77 -11.84 39.87
CA LYS A 503 -11.54 -12.26 39.19
C LYS A 503 -11.35 -13.78 39.32
N GLY A 504 -11.41 -14.52 38.21
CA GLY A 504 -10.83 -15.86 38.10
C GLY A 504 -9.35 -15.79 37.79
N LYS A 505 -8.50 -16.28 38.71
CA LYS A 505 -7.05 -16.45 38.52
C LYS A 505 -6.77 -17.55 37.49
N VAL A 506 -5.88 -17.29 36.54
CA VAL A 506 -5.34 -18.31 35.61
C VAL A 506 -4.17 -19.02 36.29
N GLY A 507 -4.39 -20.28 36.69
CA GLY A 507 -3.35 -21.23 37.04
C GLY A 507 -2.96 -22.05 35.81
N LYS A 508 -1.65 -22.22 35.58
CA LYS A 508 -1.10 -23.18 34.61
C LYS A 508 -1.31 -24.60 35.14
N THR A 509 -1.77 -25.52 34.28
CA THR A 509 -1.42 -26.95 34.36
C THR A 509 -1.18 -27.52 32.97
N ALA A 510 -0.35 -28.57 32.96
CA ALA A 510 0.21 -29.25 31.82
C ALA A 510 -0.72 -30.35 31.28
N ALA A 511 -0.47 -30.71 30.02
CA ALA A 511 -0.84 -31.95 29.34
C ALA A 511 -2.34 -32.26 29.13
N GLY A 512 -2.76 -32.10 27.87
CA GLY A 512 -3.42 -33.17 27.10
C GLY A 512 -4.90 -33.47 27.35
N GLY A 513 -5.75 -33.02 26.41
CA GLY A 513 -7.06 -33.62 26.12
C GLY A 513 -8.23 -32.95 26.81
N VAL A 514 -9.11 -32.31 26.04
CA VAL A 514 -10.39 -31.80 26.56
C VAL A 514 -11.52 -32.34 25.68
N VAL A 515 -12.25 -33.30 26.26
CA VAL A 515 -13.69 -33.50 26.01
C VAL A 515 -14.37 -32.70 27.12
N VAL A 516 -15.27 -31.76 26.79
CA VAL A 516 -16.11 -31.07 27.80
C VAL A 516 -17.52 -31.59 27.66
N ASP A 517 -18.01 -32.29 28.68
CA ASP A 517 -19.43 -32.39 29.00
C ASP A 517 -19.86 -31.02 29.57
N GLU A 518 -20.77 -30.35 28.88
CA GLU A 518 -21.42 -29.11 29.35
C GLU A 518 -22.77 -29.48 29.97
N ASP A 519 -22.83 -29.62 31.29
CA ASP A 519 -24.10 -29.55 32.04
C ASP A 519 -24.09 -28.35 33.01
N GLU A 520 -25.20 -27.61 32.92
CA GLU A 520 -25.77 -26.64 33.86
C GLU A 520 -24.98 -25.35 34.21
N ILE A 521 -25.15 -24.34 33.36
CA ILE A 521 -25.10 -22.93 33.77
C ILE A 521 -26.54 -22.42 33.87
N ALA A 522 -26.95 -21.96 35.05
CA ALA A 522 -28.28 -21.39 35.29
C ALA A 522 -28.58 -20.22 34.33
N PRO A 523 -29.82 -20.11 33.78
CA PRO A 523 -30.15 -19.09 32.78
C PRO A 523 -30.20 -17.70 33.40
N GLU A 524 -29.54 -16.73 32.74
CA GLU A 524 -29.69 -15.30 33.06
C GLU A 524 -31.19 -14.89 32.98
N PRO A 525 -31.64 -13.91 33.79
CA PRO A 525 -33.03 -13.44 33.76
C PRO A 525 -33.37 -12.93 32.35
N ARG A 526 -34.40 -13.52 31.73
CA ARG A 526 -34.85 -13.14 30.38
C ARG A 526 -35.34 -11.68 30.40
N PRO A 527 -34.89 -10.82 29.47
CA PRO A 527 -35.39 -9.45 29.34
C PRO A 527 -36.87 -9.45 28.97
N GLU A 528 -37.61 -8.39 29.34
CA GLU A 528 -39.01 -8.23 28.94
C GLU A 528 -39.15 -8.20 27.40
N THR A 529 -40.11 -8.96 26.88
CA THR A 529 -40.40 -9.07 25.44
C THR A 529 -41.82 -8.61 25.13
N PHE A 530 -41.99 -7.93 24.00
CA PHE A 530 -43.24 -7.24 23.60
C PHE A 530 -43.84 -7.77 22.29
N MET A 531 -43.14 -8.68 21.60
CA MET A 531 -43.55 -9.19 20.30
C MET A 531 -43.02 -10.61 20.08
N ARG A 532 -43.80 -11.50 19.46
CA ARG A 532 -43.39 -12.87 19.14
C ARG A 532 -43.12 -13.06 17.64
N LEU A 533 -41.88 -13.41 17.32
CA LEU A 533 -41.42 -13.71 15.96
C LEU A 533 -41.32 -15.22 15.72
N GLY A 534 -42.03 -15.71 14.71
CA GLY A 534 -42.04 -17.12 14.28
C GLY A 534 -41.10 -17.37 13.11
N VAL A 535 -40.30 -18.43 13.18
CA VAL A 535 -39.38 -18.83 12.10
C VAL A 535 -39.80 -20.20 11.59
N LEU A 536 -40.32 -20.23 10.36
CA LEU A 536 -40.82 -21.46 9.75
C LEU A 536 -39.72 -22.19 8.98
N LYS A 537 -39.81 -23.51 8.99
CA LYS A 537 -39.02 -24.39 8.13
C LYS A 537 -39.48 -24.24 6.67
N GLU A 538 -38.52 -24.20 5.76
CA GLU A 538 -38.80 -24.17 4.33
C GLU A 538 -39.37 -25.51 3.85
N THR A 539 -40.41 -25.43 3.00
CA THR A 539 -41.11 -26.62 2.47
C THR A 539 -40.49 -27.12 1.18
N ASN A 540 -39.70 -26.29 0.49
CA ASN A 540 -39.00 -26.68 -0.73
C ASN A 540 -37.79 -27.57 -0.39
N GLU A 541 -37.75 -28.77 -0.99
CA GLU A 541 -36.67 -29.73 -0.80
C GLU A 541 -35.30 -29.23 -1.30
N THR A 542 -35.21 -28.22 -2.16
CA THR A 542 -33.90 -27.66 -2.58
C THR A 542 -33.45 -26.48 -1.71
N GLU A 543 -34.34 -25.93 -0.89
CA GLU A 543 -34.02 -24.81 0.00
C GLU A 543 -33.41 -25.28 1.32
N ARG A 544 -32.16 -24.88 1.56
CA ARG A 544 -31.38 -25.29 2.74
C ARG A 544 -31.25 -24.15 3.74
N ARG A 545 -31.59 -22.92 3.36
CA ARG A 545 -31.51 -21.73 4.22
C ARG A 545 -32.66 -21.68 5.21
N VAL A 546 -32.43 -21.00 6.33
CA VAL A 546 -33.41 -20.59 7.34
C VAL A 546 -33.46 -19.07 7.46
N GLY A 547 -34.64 -18.54 7.84
CA GLY A 547 -34.90 -17.10 7.93
C GLY A 547 -34.18 -16.37 9.07
N ILE A 548 -33.94 -17.04 10.19
CA ILE A 548 -33.25 -16.51 11.37
C ILE A 548 -32.25 -17.54 11.89
N THR A 549 -31.04 -17.10 12.26
CA THR A 549 -29.99 -17.96 12.84
C THR A 549 -29.88 -17.78 14.36
N PRO A 550 -29.28 -18.73 15.10
CA PRO A 550 -29.10 -18.61 16.56
C PRO A 550 -28.39 -17.32 16.98
N LYS A 551 -27.41 -16.87 16.19
CA LYS A 551 -26.69 -15.60 16.42
C LYS A 551 -27.61 -14.37 16.40
N ILE A 552 -28.65 -14.39 15.57
CA ILE A 552 -29.61 -13.29 15.45
C ILE A 552 -30.72 -13.39 16.51
N VAL A 553 -31.09 -14.60 16.95
CA VAL A 553 -32.01 -14.80 18.09
C VAL A 553 -31.58 -13.99 19.32
N LYS A 554 -30.30 -14.07 19.70
CA LYS A 554 -29.77 -13.30 20.82
C LYS A 554 -29.89 -11.79 20.64
N LYS A 555 -29.74 -11.29 19.40
CA LYS A 555 -29.90 -9.86 19.09
C LYS A 555 -31.36 -9.41 19.11
N LEU A 556 -32.28 -10.27 18.66
CA LEU A 556 -33.71 -10.00 18.67
C LEU A 556 -34.27 -9.91 20.10
N LEU A 557 -33.79 -10.76 21.01
CA LEU A 557 -34.10 -10.64 22.44
C LEU A 557 -33.71 -9.27 23.00
N GLY A 558 -32.55 -8.73 22.58
CA GLY A 558 -32.12 -7.38 22.95
C GLY A 558 -33.00 -6.25 22.38
N LEU A 559 -33.82 -6.53 21.36
CA LEU A 559 -34.85 -5.61 20.84
C LEU A 559 -36.23 -5.84 21.49
N GLY A 560 -36.32 -6.70 22.52
CA GLY A 560 -37.59 -7.08 23.14
C GLY A 560 -38.47 -7.96 22.25
N ILE A 561 -37.88 -8.70 21.31
CA ILE A 561 -38.60 -9.63 20.42
C ILE A 561 -38.25 -11.06 20.84
N GLU A 562 -39.24 -11.83 21.29
CA GLU A 562 -39.06 -13.26 21.53
C GLU A 562 -39.16 -14.05 20.21
N THR A 563 -38.37 -15.10 20.07
CA THR A 563 -38.33 -15.91 18.85
C THR A 563 -38.77 -17.34 19.12
N VAL A 564 -39.66 -17.87 18.27
CA VAL A 564 -40.12 -19.25 18.30
C VAL A 564 -39.75 -19.90 16.98
N ILE A 565 -39.11 -21.07 17.04
CA ILE A 565 -38.51 -21.72 15.87
C ILE A 565 -39.23 -23.05 15.60
N GLU A 566 -39.54 -23.33 14.34
CA GLU A 566 -40.09 -24.64 13.96
C GLU A 566 -39.03 -25.73 14.15
N HIS A 567 -39.43 -26.88 14.69
CA HIS A 567 -38.54 -28.03 14.87
C HIS A 567 -37.77 -28.38 13.58
N GLY A 568 -36.45 -28.36 13.65
CA GLY A 568 -35.55 -28.66 12.52
C GLY A 568 -35.49 -27.59 11.43
N ALA A 569 -35.97 -26.36 11.66
CA ALA A 569 -35.93 -25.29 10.66
C ALA A 569 -34.51 -24.94 10.19
N GLY A 570 -33.54 -24.91 11.12
CA GLY A 570 -32.14 -24.58 10.82
C GLY A 570 -31.26 -25.76 10.43
N ALA A 571 -31.77 -27.00 10.50
CA ALA A 571 -30.94 -28.21 10.41
C ALA A 571 -30.15 -28.30 9.11
N ARG A 572 -30.78 -27.93 7.98
CA ARG A 572 -30.15 -27.94 6.64
C ARG A 572 -29.12 -26.84 6.43
N ALA A 573 -29.17 -25.78 7.24
CA ALA A 573 -28.18 -24.71 7.28
C ALA A 573 -27.06 -24.97 8.30
N GLY A 574 -27.10 -26.09 9.03
CA GLY A 574 -26.11 -26.43 10.05
C GLY A 574 -26.43 -25.91 11.45
N PHE A 575 -27.66 -25.45 11.71
CA PHE A 575 -28.09 -24.98 13.02
C PHE A 575 -29.06 -25.99 13.67
N SER A 576 -28.64 -26.58 14.79
CA SER A 576 -29.48 -27.49 15.57
C SER A 576 -30.50 -26.71 16.42
N ASP A 577 -31.62 -27.36 16.74
CA ASP A 577 -32.62 -26.80 17.66
C ASP A 577 -32.02 -26.44 19.02
N GLU A 578 -31.04 -27.22 19.47
CA GLU A 578 -30.33 -26.97 20.72
C GLU A 578 -29.49 -25.68 20.67
N ALA A 579 -28.92 -25.35 19.51
CA ALA A 579 -28.24 -24.07 19.32
C ALA A 579 -29.22 -22.89 19.41
N TYR A 580 -30.46 -23.05 18.95
CA TYR A 580 -31.51 -22.03 19.12
C TYR A 580 -31.93 -21.89 20.59
N ARG A 581 -32.10 -23.00 21.33
CA ARG A 581 -32.40 -22.95 22.77
C ARG A 581 -31.31 -22.22 23.55
N ARG A 582 -30.04 -22.58 23.32
CA ARG A 582 -28.87 -21.91 23.95
C ARG A 582 -28.75 -20.44 23.57
N ALA A 583 -29.17 -20.06 22.37
CA ALA A 583 -29.20 -18.67 21.95
C ALA A 583 -30.33 -17.84 22.59
N GLY A 584 -31.26 -18.50 23.29
CA GLY A 584 -32.38 -17.87 23.99
C GLY A 584 -33.71 -17.89 23.22
N ALA A 585 -33.89 -18.79 22.24
CA ALA A 585 -35.21 -18.98 21.62
C ALA A 585 -36.25 -19.32 22.70
N ALA A 586 -37.44 -18.74 22.58
CA ALA A 586 -38.50 -18.88 23.57
C ALA A 586 -39.03 -20.33 23.62
N ALA A 587 -39.23 -20.94 22.44
CA ALA A 587 -39.65 -22.32 22.29
C ALA A 587 -39.26 -22.90 20.92
N ILE A 588 -39.21 -24.23 20.84
CA ILE A 588 -39.11 -25.00 19.60
C ILE A 588 -40.45 -25.71 19.42
N GLU A 589 -41.19 -25.35 18.37
CA GLU A 589 -42.62 -25.64 18.29
C GLU A 589 -43.04 -26.27 16.95
N SER A 590 -44.27 -26.76 16.91
CA SER A 590 -44.89 -27.21 15.65
C SER A 590 -45.24 -26.02 14.75
N ARG A 591 -45.26 -26.25 13.43
CA ARG A 591 -45.63 -25.24 12.43
C ARG A 591 -46.96 -24.55 12.73
N MET A 592 -47.98 -25.33 13.11
CA MET A 592 -49.31 -24.80 13.45
C MET A 592 -49.29 -23.96 14.71
N THR A 593 -48.52 -24.36 15.74
CA THR A 593 -48.38 -23.59 16.97
C THR A 593 -47.76 -22.22 16.69
N ILE A 594 -46.73 -22.16 15.84
CA ILE A 594 -46.06 -20.90 15.46
C ILE A 594 -47.02 -19.98 14.73
N LEU A 595 -47.77 -20.51 13.75
CA LEU A 595 -48.79 -19.75 13.02
C LEU A 595 -49.89 -19.21 13.94
N GLN A 596 -50.24 -19.91 15.02
CA GLN A 596 -51.26 -19.47 15.98
C GLN A 596 -50.76 -18.46 17.02
N GLN A 597 -49.47 -18.46 17.35
CA GLN A 597 -48.94 -17.67 18.47
C GLN A 597 -48.09 -16.47 18.04
N SER A 598 -47.48 -16.49 16.85
CA SER A 598 -46.58 -15.42 16.41
C SER A 598 -47.33 -14.21 15.83
N ASP A 599 -46.77 -13.01 16.02
CA ASP A 599 -47.26 -11.76 15.44
C ASP A 599 -46.62 -11.48 14.08
N PHE A 600 -45.37 -11.92 13.92
CA PHE A 600 -44.53 -11.73 12.74
C PHE A 600 -43.85 -13.03 12.37
N ILE A 601 -43.88 -13.39 11.10
CA ILE A 601 -43.37 -14.64 10.58
C ILE A 601 -42.26 -14.34 9.57
N VAL A 602 -41.18 -15.11 9.65
CA VAL A 602 -40.05 -15.02 8.72
C VAL A 602 -39.91 -16.34 7.98
N LYS A 603 -39.86 -16.24 6.65
CA LYS A 603 -39.47 -17.31 5.72
C LYS A 603 -38.41 -16.77 4.76
N VAL A 604 -37.65 -17.66 4.13
CA VAL A 604 -36.74 -17.29 3.05
C VAL A 604 -37.53 -17.10 1.76
N ASN A 605 -38.32 -18.09 1.36
CA ASN A 605 -39.12 -18.04 0.13
C ASN A 605 -40.61 -17.76 0.42
N ALA A 606 -41.31 -17.23 -0.58
CA ALA A 606 -42.76 -17.11 -0.54
C ALA A 606 -43.44 -18.47 -0.35
N PRO A 607 -44.51 -18.54 0.46
CA PRO A 607 -45.36 -19.72 0.52
C PRO A 607 -46.02 -20.01 -0.83
N THR A 608 -46.28 -21.29 -1.09
CA THR A 608 -47.13 -21.72 -2.21
C THR A 608 -48.57 -21.21 -2.03
N VAL A 609 -49.37 -21.17 -3.08
CA VAL A 609 -50.80 -20.82 -3.01
C VAL A 609 -51.64 -22.11 -2.88
N GLY A 610 -52.70 -22.09 -2.07
CA GLY A 610 -53.63 -23.23 -1.88
C GLY A 610 -54.16 -23.36 -0.44
N ASP A 611 -55.13 -24.25 -0.23
CA ASP A 611 -55.84 -24.39 1.05
C ASP A 611 -54.94 -24.82 2.22
N LYS A 612 -53.85 -25.51 1.93
CA LYS A 612 -52.83 -25.95 2.90
C LYS A 612 -51.57 -25.09 2.94
N SER A 613 -51.58 -23.93 2.27
CA SER A 613 -50.44 -23.02 2.27
C SER A 613 -50.24 -22.33 3.63
N ASP A 614 -48.99 -21.94 3.94
CA ASP A 614 -48.71 -21.15 5.14
C ASP A 614 -49.57 -19.86 5.16
N LEU A 615 -49.77 -19.21 4.00
CA LEU A 615 -50.59 -17.99 3.88
C LEU A 615 -52.07 -18.23 4.20
N SER A 616 -52.65 -19.35 3.78
CA SER A 616 -54.05 -19.71 4.08
C SER A 616 -54.29 -20.03 5.55
N LEU A 617 -53.24 -20.44 6.27
CA LEU A 617 -53.28 -20.80 7.68
C LEU A 617 -52.96 -19.63 8.61
N MET A 618 -52.46 -18.51 8.07
CA MET A 618 -52.20 -17.29 8.84
C MET A 618 -53.50 -16.58 9.24
N ARG A 619 -53.48 -15.96 10.41
CA ARG A 619 -54.54 -15.13 10.97
C ARG A 619 -54.51 -13.73 10.37
N SER A 620 -55.68 -13.11 10.24
CA SER A 620 -55.78 -11.70 9.86
C SER A 620 -54.99 -10.81 10.84
N GLY A 621 -54.23 -9.85 10.32
CA GLY A 621 -53.35 -8.96 11.08
C GLY A 621 -51.92 -9.46 11.28
N GLN A 622 -51.59 -10.71 10.93
CA GLN A 622 -50.21 -11.20 10.98
C GLN A 622 -49.32 -10.59 9.88
N ARG A 623 -48.01 -10.63 10.10
CA ARG A 623 -46.99 -10.12 9.17
C ARG A 623 -46.12 -11.26 8.66
N LEU A 624 -45.78 -11.27 7.38
CA LEU A 624 -44.85 -12.21 6.77
C LEU A 624 -43.74 -11.45 6.03
N ALA A 625 -42.48 -11.75 6.34
CA ALA A 625 -41.32 -11.29 5.56
C ALA A 625 -40.66 -12.48 4.85
N CYS A 626 -40.51 -12.37 3.53
CA CYS A 626 -39.85 -13.36 2.67
C CYS A 626 -39.44 -12.78 1.32
N LEU A 627 -38.77 -13.58 0.47
CA LEU A 627 -38.56 -13.27 -0.95
C LEU A 627 -39.84 -13.62 -1.73
N VAL A 628 -40.47 -12.63 -2.37
CA VAL A 628 -41.80 -12.75 -2.99
C VAL A 628 -41.76 -12.72 -4.51
N ASN A 629 -40.89 -11.90 -5.09
CA ASN A 629 -40.88 -11.55 -6.51
C ASN A 629 -42.24 -11.00 -6.98
N PRO A 630 -42.65 -9.83 -6.46
CA PRO A 630 -44.03 -9.34 -6.56
C PRO A 630 -44.52 -9.08 -8.00
N TYR A 631 -43.61 -8.89 -8.96
CA TYR A 631 -43.96 -8.77 -10.39
C TYR A 631 -44.43 -10.09 -11.00
N GLN A 632 -43.98 -11.23 -10.46
CA GLN A 632 -44.28 -12.57 -11.00
C GLN A 632 -45.29 -13.34 -10.14
N SER A 633 -45.46 -12.94 -8.86
CA SER A 633 -46.22 -13.69 -7.87
C SER A 633 -47.58 -13.06 -7.52
N LYS A 634 -48.38 -12.67 -8.53
CA LYS A 634 -49.65 -11.94 -8.32
C LYS A 634 -50.62 -12.68 -7.39
N GLU A 635 -50.75 -14.00 -7.55
CA GLU A 635 -51.62 -14.84 -6.73
C GLU A 635 -51.23 -14.84 -5.24
N VAL A 636 -49.94 -14.76 -4.92
CA VAL A 636 -49.43 -14.68 -3.55
C VAL A 636 -49.84 -13.35 -2.89
N LEU A 637 -49.75 -12.25 -3.65
CA LEU A 637 -50.15 -10.91 -3.19
C LEU A 637 -51.67 -10.84 -2.93
N GLU A 638 -52.47 -11.34 -3.87
CA GLU A 638 -53.94 -11.36 -3.75
C GLU A 638 -54.41 -12.27 -2.59
N THR A 639 -53.74 -13.42 -2.39
CA THR A 639 -54.02 -14.32 -1.27
C THR A 639 -53.66 -13.67 0.08
N ALA A 640 -52.51 -13.00 0.18
CA ALA A 640 -52.12 -12.29 1.40
C ALA A 640 -53.11 -11.16 1.74
N ALA A 641 -53.53 -10.39 0.73
CA ALA A 641 -54.52 -9.32 0.88
C ALA A 641 -55.89 -9.88 1.35
N SER A 642 -56.44 -10.89 0.68
CA SER A 642 -57.73 -11.50 1.07
C SER A 642 -57.74 -12.09 2.48
N ARG A 643 -56.59 -12.59 2.97
CA ARG A 643 -56.41 -13.09 4.33
C ARG A 643 -56.14 -12.02 5.38
N GLY A 644 -56.01 -10.75 4.98
CA GLY A 644 -55.66 -9.65 5.89
C GLY A 644 -54.23 -9.73 6.45
N VAL A 645 -53.33 -10.44 5.77
CA VAL A 645 -51.92 -10.59 6.15
C VAL A 645 -51.11 -9.46 5.54
N THR A 646 -50.22 -8.85 6.33
CA THR A 646 -49.25 -7.89 5.78
C THR A 646 -48.04 -8.62 5.22
N LEU A 647 -47.80 -8.49 3.92
CA LEU A 647 -46.70 -9.15 3.22
C LEU A 647 -45.57 -8.16 2.91
N LEU A 648 -44.37 -8.48 3.40
CA LEU A 648 -43.14 -7.70 3.26
C LEU A 648 -42.18 -8.44 2.33
N ALA A 649 -42.02 -7.93 1.11
CA ALA A 649 -41.16 -8.51 0.09
C ALA A 649 -39.72 -8.00 0.25
N MET A 650 -38.83 -8.87 0.74
CA MET A 650 -37.42 -8.54 0.98
C MET A 650 -36.63 -8.23 -0.29
N ASP A 651 -37.14 -8.65 -1.44
CA ASP A 651 -36.62 -8.38 -2.78
C ASP A 651 -37.21 -7.10 -3.42
N ALA A 652 -38.17 -6.45 -2.77
CA ALA A 652 -38.75 -5.16 -3.17
C ALA A 652 -38.18 -3.97 -2.38
N VAL A 653 -37.09 -4.17 -1.62
CA VAL A 653 -36.41 -3.11 -0.87
C VAL A 653 -35.92 -2.03 -1.84
N PRO A 654 -36.31 -0.75 -1.66
CA PRO A 654 -35.84 0.34 -2.51
C PRO A 654 -34.33 0.53 -2.43
N ARG A 655 -33.68 0.80 -3.58
CA ARG A 655 -32.24 1.07 -3.66
C ARG A 655 -31.91 2.51 -3.25
N VAL A 656 -32.15 2.84 -1.98
CA VAL A 656 -31.77 4.11 -1.36
C VAL A 656 -30.68 3.90 -0.31
N THR A 657 -29.84 4.90 -0.08
CA THR A 657 -28.66 4.79 0.80
C THR A 657 -29.00 4.25 2.19
N ARG A 658 -30.14 4.65 2.79
CA ARG A 658 -30.53 4.14 4.13
C ARG A 658 -30.91 2.66 4.14
N ALA A 659 -31.40 2.13 3.02
CA ALA A 659 -31.94 0.78 2.89
C ALA A 659 -30.90 -0.27 2.46
N GLN A 660 -29.64 0.13 2.21
CA GLN A 660 -28.58 -0.79 1.80
C GLN A 660 -28.36 -1.95 2.79
N LYS A 661 -28.54 -1.70 4.10
CA LYS A 661 -28.47 -2.75 5.15
C LYS A 661 -29.60 -3.79 5.07
N LEU A 662 -30.68 -3.47 4.35
CA LEU A 662 -31.86 -4.32 4.13
C LEU A 662 -31.79 -5.07 2.80
N ASP A 663 -30.84 -4.73 1.92
CA ASP A 663 -30.74 -5.28 0.58
C ASP A 663 -30.30 -6.74 0.60
N VAL A 664 -31.31 -7.62 0.58
CA VAL A 664 -31.12 -9.07 0.52
C VAL A 664 -30.60 -9.50 -0.86
N LEU A 665 -31.00 -8.84 -1.94
CA LEU A 665 -30.57 -9.21 -3.29
C LEU A 665 -29.06 -9.05 -3.43
N SER A 666 -28.50 -7.95 -2.95
CA SER A 666 -27.04 -7.75 -2.91
C SER A 666 -26.34 -8.79 -2.04
N SER A 667 -26.92 -9.11 -0.87
CA SER A 667 -26.36 -10.11 0.05
C SER A 667 -26.29 -11.50 -0.58
N LEU A 668 -27.36 -11.95 -1.23
CA LEU A 668 -27.43 -13.24 -1.89
C LEU A 668 -26.63 -13.28 -3.19
N ALA A 669 -26.62 -12.19 -3.97
CA ALA A 669 -25.80 -12.07 -5.18
C ALA A 669 -24.32 -12.19 -4.87
N LYS A 670 -23.85 -11.61 -3.75
CA LYS A 670 -22.48 -11.77 -3.28
C LYS A 670 -22.16 -13.24 -3.02
N ILE A 671 -23.00 -13.94 -2.27
CA ILE A 671 -22.79 -15.37 -2.01
C ILE A 671 -22.81 -16.19 -3.31
N ALA A 672 -23.76 -15.90 -4.21
CA ALA A 672 -23.86 -16.59 -5.49
C ALA A 672 -22.60 -16.38 -6.36
N GLY A 673 -22.06 -15.16 -6.42
CA GLY A 673 -20.81 -14.85 -7.12
C GLY A 673 -19.60 -15.61 -6.55
N HIS A 674 -19.48 -15.68 -5.24
CA HIS A 674 -18.43 -16.48 -4.59
C HIS A 674 -18.62 -17.98 -4.85
N ARG A 675 -19.85 -18.49 -4.67
CA ARG A 675 -20.17 -19.90 -4.88
C ARG A 675 -19.95 -20.33 -6.32
N ALA A 676 -20.25 -19.47 -7.29
CA ALA A 676 -20.01 -19.73 -8.71
C ALA A 676 -18.53 -20.04 -9.01
N VAL A 677 -17.60 -19.33 -8.37
CA VAL A 677 -16.16 -19.61 -8.49
C VAL A 677 -15.80 -20.96 -7.87
N LEU A 678 -16.41 -21.32 -6.75
CA LEU A 678 -16.18 -22.63 -6.11
C LEU A 678 -16.74 -23.78 -6.96
N GLU A 679 -17.93 -23.63 -7.55
CA GLU A 679 -18.48 -24.61 -8.49
C GLU A 679 -17.61 -24.72 -9.74
N ALA A 680 -17.14 -23.58 -10.27
CA ALA A 680 -16.20 -23.58 -11.39
C ALA A 680 -14.91 -24.33 -11.05
N ALA A 681 -14.33 -24.07 -9.88
CA ALA A 681 -13.11 -24.75 -9.41
C ALA A 681 -13.33 -26.24 -9.16
N TYR A 682 -14.50 -26.64 -8.66
CA TYR A 682 -14.83 -28.06 -8.45
C TYR A 682 -14.91 -28.84 -9.77
N HIS A 683 -15.47 -28.23 -10.81
CA HIS A 683 -15.62 -28.86 -12.13
C HIS A 683 -14.39 -28.70 -13.03
N TYR A 684 -13.55 -27.70 -12.80
CA TYR A 684 -12.35 -27.45 -13.60
C TYR A 684 -11.17 -28.29 -13.11
N GLN A 685 -10.65 -29.17 -13.98
CA GLN A 685 -9.66 -30.19 -13.60
C GLN A 685 -8.19 -29.69 -13.65
N ARG A 686 -7.95 -28.39 -13.52
CA ARG A 686 -6.59 -27.80 -13.51
C ARG A 686 -6.45 -26.74 -12.42
N PHE A 687 -5.21 -26.34 -12.14
CA PHE A 687 -4.93 -25.32 -11.13
C PHE A 687 -5.47 -23.94 -11.54
N PHE A 688 -6.04 -23.22 -10.58
CA PHE A 688 -6.37 -21.80 -10.74
C PHE A 688 -5.10 -20.95 -10.62
N THR A 689 -4.28 -21.27 -9.62
CA THR A 689 -3.01 -20.60 -9.31
C THR A 689 -1.91 -21.07 -10.27
N PRO A 690 -1.01 -20.19 -10.72
CA PRO A 690 0.13 -20.61 -11.53
C PRO A 690 1.13 -21.36 -10.66
N GLU A 691 1.57 -22.53 -11.13
CA GLU A 691 2.51 -23.40 -10.39
C GLU A 691 3.80 -23.61 -11.19
N ILE A 692 4.95 -23.54 -10.51
CA ILE A 692 6.24 -23.96 -11.05
C ILE A 692 6.70 -25.16 -10.23
N THR A 693 6.75 -26.32 -10.88
CA THR A 693 7.13 -27.57 -10.24
C THR A 693 8.30 -28.22 -10.99
N ALA A 694 8.89 -29.26 -10.41
CA ALA A 694 9.88 -30.08 -11.11
C ALA A 694 9.33 -30.72 -12.40
N ALA A 695 8.01 -30.93 -12.48
CA ALA A 695 7.33 -31.48 -13.66
C ALA A 695 7.01 -30.43 -14.73
N GLY A 696 7.33 -29.15 -14.49
CA GLY A 696 7.13 -28.06 -15.44
C GLY A 696 6.34 -26.87 -14.88
N LYS A 697 6.04 -25.93 -15.78
CA LYS A 697 5.30 -24.70 -15.48
C LYS A 697 3.84 -24.86 -15.91
N TYR A 698 2.93 -24.65 -14.97
CA TYR A 698 1.50 -24.69 -15.20
C TYR A 698 0.94 -23.24 -15.13
N PRO A 699 0.35 -22.73 -16.22
CA PRO A 699 -0.20 -21.37 -16.25
C PRO A 699 -1.43 -21.24 -15.35
N PRO A 700 -1.80 -20.01 -14.94
CA PRO A 700 -3.02 -19.81 -14.18
C PRO A 700 -4.26 -20.09 -15.04
N ALA A 701 -5.38 -20.43 -14.40
CA ALA A 701 -6.67 -20.48 -15.09
C ALA A 701 -7.06 -19.07 -15.56
N ARG A 702 -7.56 -18.95 -16.79
CA ARG A 702 -8.08 -17.69 -17.33
C ARG A 702 -9.60 -17.67 -17.22
N ILE A 703 -10.14 -16.66 -16.56
CA ILE A 703 -11.57 -16.57 -16.26
C ILE A 703 -12.15 -15.29 -16.86
N LEU A 704 -13.22 -15.42 -17.64
CA LEU A 704 -14.02 -14.29 -18.11
C LEU A 704 -15.25 -14.12 -17.22
N VAL A 705 -15.46 -12.93 -16.68
CA VAL A 705 -16.68 -12.56 -15.96
C VAL A 705 -17.49 -11.58 -16.79
N ILE A 706 -18.72 -11.96 -17.16
CA ILE A 706 -19.63 -11.14 -17.95
C ILE A 706 -20.69 -10.53 -17.02
N GLY A 707 -20.65 -9.21 -16.88
CA GLY A 707 -21.39 -8.42 -15.90
C GLY A 707 -20.58 -8.22 -14.61
N ALA A 708 -20.48 -6.96 -14.16
CA ALA A 708 -19.81 -6.53 -12.94
C ALA A 708 -20.79 -5.88 -11.96
N GLY A 709 -21.96 -6.49 -11.81
CA GLY A 709 -22.83 -6.26 -10.65
C GLY A 709 -22.24 -6.87 -9.37
N VAL A 710 -23.01 -6.91 -8.29
CA VAL A 710 -22.56 -7.44 -6.99
C VAL A 710 -22.04 -8.89 -7.08
N ALA A 711 -22.73 -9.75 -7.83
CA ALA A 711 -22.28 -11.14 -8.06
C ALA A 711 -21.00 -11.20 -8.89
N GLY A 712 -20.94 -10.42 -9.98
CA GLY A 712 -19.78 -10.36 -10.87
C GLY A 712 -18.52 -9.87 -10.15
N LEU A 713 -18.59 -8.76 -9.42
CA LEU A 713 -17.48 -8.24 -8.62
C LEU A 713 -17.01 -9.25 -7.57
N GLN A 714 -17.94 -9.94 -6.91
CA GLN A 714 -17.57 -10.98 -5.95
C GLN A 714 -16.92 -12.19 -6.62
N ALA A 715 -17.37 -12.57 -7.82
CA ALA A 715 -16.72 -13.62 -8.61
C ALA A 715 -15.29 -13.21 -9.02
N ILE A 716 -15.10 -11.96 -9.48
CA ILE A 716 -13.78 -11.42 -9.82
C ILE A 716 -12.83 -11.48 -8.63
N GLY A 717 -13.24 -10.94 -7.48
CA GLY A 717 -12.39 -10.95 -6.29
C GLY A 717 -12.10 -12.36 -5.78
N SER A 718 -13.08 -13.27 -5.81
CA SER A 718 -12.88 -14.66 -5.37
C SER A 718 -11.91 -15.41 -6.29
N ALA A 719 -12.06 -15.26 -7.61
CA ALA A 719 -11.18 -15.88 -8.58
C ALA A 719 -9.75 -15.31 -8.56
N SER A 720 -9.61 -13.98 -8.45
CA SER A 720 -8.31 -13.31 -8.36
C SER A 720 -7.56 -13.72 -7.09
N ASN A 721 -8.26 -13.83 -5.95
CA ASN A 721 -7.68 -14.33 -4.69
C ASN A 721 -7.25 -15.80 -4.75
N MET A 722 -7.82 -16.61 -5.66
CA MET A 722 -7.39 -17.97 -5.94
C MET A 722 -6.23 -18.04 -6.95
N GLY A 723 -5.69 -16.89 -7.39
CA GLY A 723 -4.54 -16.80 -8.29
C GLY A 723 -4.87 -16.94 -9.78
N ALA A 724 -6.15 -16.91 -10.16
CA ALA A 724 -6.57 -16.96 -11.55
C ALA A 724 -6.35 -15.60 -12.26
N GLU A 725 -6.10 -15.62 -13.56
CA GLU A 725 -6.12 -14.42 -14.40
C GLU A 725 -7.57 -14.10 -14.75
N VAL A 726 -8.13 -13.04 -14.16
CA VAL A 726 -9.53 -12.66 -14.38
C VAL A 726 -9.63 -11.52 -15.38
N ARG A 727 -10.47 -11.69 -16.39
CA ARG A 727 -10.90 -10.67 -17.34
C ARG A 727 -12.39 -10.43 -17.12
N ALA A 728 -12.85 -9.19 -17.21
CA ALA A 728 -14.26 -8.89 -17.02
C ALA A 728 -14.78 -7.84 -17.98
N PHE A 729 -16.05 -7.96 -18.32
CA PHE A 729 -16.78 -7.06 -19.20
C PHE A 729 -18.07 -6.61 -18.53
N ASP A 730 -18.38 -5.31 -18.59
CA ASP A 730 -19.67 -4.72 -18.22
C ASP A 730 -19.93 -3.56 -19.18
N THR A 731 -21.19 -3.34 -19.54
CA THR A 731 -21.57 -2.24 -20.45
C THR A 731 -21.42 -0.87 -19.82
N ARG A 732 -21.33 -0.79 -18.48
CA ARG A 732 -21.17 0.46 -17.73
C ARG A 732 -19.69 0.77 -17.49
N LEU A 733 -19.21 1.88 -18.04
CA LEU A 733 -17.81 2.30 -17.90
C LEU A 733 -17.39 2.59 -16.44
N GLU A 734 -18.33 3.01 -15.59
CA GLU A 734 -18.11 3.19 -14.15
C GLU A 734 -17.70 1.91 -13.41
N CYS A 735 -17.99 0.73 -13.98
CA CYS A 735 -17.58 -0.55 -13.39
C CYS A 735 -16.10 -0.86 -13.62
N LYS A 736 -15.41 -0.14 -14.51
CA LYS A 736 -13.99 -0.36 -14.81
C LYS A 736 -13.12 -0.29 -13.56
N ASP A 737 -13.23 0.81 -12.81
CA ASP A 737 -12.41 1.02 -11.61
C ASP A 737 -12.73 -0.01 -10.52
N GLN A 738 -13.99 -0.47 -10.46
CA GLN A 738 -14.41 -1.53 -9.53
C GLN A 738 -13.82 -2.89 -9.92
N ILE A 739 -13.75 -3.20 -11.20
CA ILE A 739 -13.16 -4.44 -11.72
C ILE A 739 -11.63 -4.45 -11.50
N GLU A 740 -10.95 -3.35 -11.82
CA GLU A 740 -9.49 -3.23 -11.68
C GLU A 740 -9.05 -3.26 -10.21
N SER A 741 -9.82 -2.63 -9.31
CA SER A 741 -9.54 -2.69 -7.86
C SER A 741 -9.75 -4.07 -7.24
N MET A 742 -10.61 -4.91 -7.85
CA MET A 742 -10.83 -6.30 -7.44
C MET A 742 -9.81 -7.27 -8.07
N GLY A 743 -8.82 -6.77 -8.82
CA GLY A 743 -7.77 -7.56 -9.45
C GLY A 743 -8.16 -8.22 -10.78
N GLY A 744 -9.24 -7.76 -11.42
CA GLY A 744 -9.65 -8.17 -12.76
C GLY A 744 -9.19 -7.18 -13.84
N LYS A 745 -9.01 -7.66 -15.08
CA LYS A 745 -8.72 -6.83 -16.25
C LYS A 745 -10.02 -6.45 -16.95
N PHE A 746 -10.35 -5.15 -17.00
CA PHE A 746 -11.51 -4.68 -17.75
C PHE A 746 -11.30 -4.79 -19.26
N LEU A 747 -12.26 -5.40 -19.96
CA LEU A 747 -12.27 -5.48 -21.41
C LEU A 747 -13.00 -4.25 -21.96
N MET A 748 -12.23 -3.30 -22.48
CA MET A 748 -12.78 -2.09 -23.12
C MET A 748 -13.31 -2.42 -24.51
N MET A 749 -14.50 -1.92 -24.82
CA MET A 749 -15.03 -1.84 -26.18
C MET A 749 -15.21 -0.37 -26.53
N GLU A 750 -14.55 0.10 -27.59
CA GLU A 750 -14.63 1.50 -28.01
C GLU A 750 -15.96 1.73 -28.76
N PHE A 751 -16.93 2.34 -28.07
CA PHE A 751 -18.23 2.73 -28.63
C PHE A 751 -18.77 3.98 -27.91
N GLU A 752 -19.41 4.91 -28.63
CA GLU A 752 -19.92 6.19 -28.08
C GLU A 752 -21.26 6.07 -27.32
N GLU A 753 -21.85 4.87 -27.25
CA GLU A 753 -23.13 4.63 -26.60
C GLU A 753 -22.97 4.36 -25.08
N ASP A 754 -23.56 5.22 -24.24
CA ASP A 754 -23.55 5.04 -22.78
C ASP A 754 -24.56 3.96 -22.33
N GLY A 755 -24.07 2.90 -21.67
CA GLY A 755 -24.86 1.76 -21.18
C GLY A 755 -25.64 1.99 -19.88
N LEU A 756 -25.53 3.16 -19.25
CA LEU A 756 -26.25 3.51 -18.01
C LEU A 756 -27.78 3.60 -18.22
N GLY A 757 -28.52 2.84 -17.42
CA GLY A 757 -29.99 2.88 -17.31
C GLY A 757 -30.47 3.38 -15.94
N GLU A 758 -31.79 3.37 -15.71
CA GLU A 758 -32.38 3.85 -14.45
C GLU A 758 -31.95 3.01 -13.24
N GLY A 759 -31.66 3.67 -12.11
CA GLY A 759 -31.36 3.00 -10.84
C GLY A 759 -30.02 2.22 -10.80
N GLY A 760 -29.08 2.55 -11.68
CA GLY A 760 -27.76 1.91 -11.77
C GLY A 760 -27.74 0.57 -12.50
N TYR A 761 -28.82 0.20 -13.18
CA TYR A 761 -28.89 -0.97 -14.06
C TYR A 761 -28.44 -0.64 -15.48
N ALA A 762 -28.00 -1.64 -16.24
CA ALA A 762 -27.72 -1.49 -17.66
C ALA A 762 -29.02 -1.36 -18.46
N LYS A 763 -29.00 -0.53 -19.51
CA LYS A 763 -30.09 -0.48 -20.52
C LYS A 763 -29.79 -1.46 -21.68
N PRO A 764 -30.80 -1.89 -22.46
CA PRO A 764 -30.56 -2.60 -23.71
C PRO A 764 -29.75 -1.74 -24.68
N MET A 765 -28.72 -2.34 -25.31
CA MET A 765 -27.80 -1.66 -26.23
C MET A 765 -28.24 -1.80 -27.70
N SER A 766 -27.68 -0.99 -28.60
CA SER A 766 -27.91 -1.08 -30.04
C SER A 766 -27.48 -2.42 -30.65
N GLU A 767 -28.06 -2.80 -31.80
CA GLU A 767 -27.71 -4.04 -32.50
C GLU A 767 -26.23 -4.11 -32.91
N GLU A 768 -25.65 -2.97 -33.30
CA GLU A 768 -24.23 -2.86 -33.64
C GLU A 768 -23.32 -3.09 -32.43
N PHE A 769 -23.70 -2.57 -31.25
CA PHE A 769 -22.99 -2.83 -30.00
C PHE A 769 -23.03 -4.32 -29.66
N ILE A 770 -24.21 -4.95 -29.75
CA ILE A 770 -24.38 -6.39 -29.48
C ILE A 770 -23.55 -7.23 -30.46
N ALA A 771 -23.45 -6.84 -31.73
CA ALA A 771 -22.63 -7.55 -32.71
C ALA A 771 -21.14 -7.55 -32.32
N LYS A 772 -20.59 -6.39 -31.92
CA LYS A 772 -19.20 -6.28 -31.43
C LYS A 772 -18.98 -6.96 -30.09
N GLU A 773 -19.98 -6.92 -29.21
CA GLU A 773 -19.98 -7.65 -27.94
C GLU A 773 -19.86 -9.15 -28.15
N MET A 774 -20.61 -9.70 -29.12
CA MET A 774 -20.51 -11.10 -29.51
C MET A 774 -19.14 -11.44 -30.12
N GLU A 775 -18.58 -10.56 -30.94
CA GLU A 775 -17.23 -10.75 -31.50
C GLU A 775 -16.16 -10.82 -30.39
N LEU A 776 -16.20 -9.87 -29.44
CA LEU A 776 -15.33 -9.86 -28.27
C LEU A 776 -15.45 -11.15 -27.45
N PHE A 777 -16.68 -11.61 -27.20
CA PHE A 777 -16.90 -12.85 -26.44
C PHE A 777 -16.41 -14.08 -27.20
N LEU A 778 -16.47 -14.10 -28.53
CA LEU A 778 -15.91 -15.19 -29.34
C LEU A 778 -14.38 -15.23 -29.26
N GLU A 779 -13.72 -14.07 -29.32
CA GLU A 779 -12.27 -13.98 -29.11
C GLU A 779 -11.87 -14.47 -27.73
N GLN A 780 -12.57 -14.01 -26.69
CA GLN A 780 -12.29 -14.44 -25.32
C GLN A 780 -12.58 -15.93 -25.10
N ALA A 781 -13.68 -16.46 -25.65
CA ALA A 781 -14.05 -17.87 -25.49
C ALA A 781 -12.99 -18.85 -26.00
N ARG A 782 -12.23 -18.50 -27.04
CA ARG A 782 -11.11 -19.31 -27.55
C ARG A 782 -9.94 -19.39 -26.58
N GLU A 783 -9.78 -18.36 -25.76
CA GLU A 783 -8.65 -18.22 -24.84
C GLU A 783 -8.97 -18.69 -23.43
N VAL A 784 -10.10 -18.29 -22.86
CA VAL A 784 -10.41 -18.48 -21.45
C VAL A 784 -10.80 -19.92 -21.14
N ASP A 785 -10.50 -20.33 -19.92
CA ASP A 785 -10.80 -21.66 -19.41
C ASP A 785 -12.19 -21.71 -18.76
N ILE A 786 -12.60 -20.60 -18.14
CA ILE A 786 -13.86 -20.50 -17.40
C ILE A 786 -14.60 -19.22 -17.79
N VAL A 787 -15.92 -19.29 -17.95
CA VAL A 787 -16.79 -18.11 -18.11
C VAL A 787 -17.85 -18.08 -17.01
N ILE A 788 -18.01 -16.93 -16.36
CA ILE A 788 -19.03 -16.69 -15.34
C ILE A 788 -19.95 -15.58 -15.84
N CYS A 789 -21.21 -15.90 -16.13
CA CYS A 789 -22.19 -14.94 -16.62
C CYS A 789 -23.13 -14.48 -15.49
N THR A 790 -23.29 -13.17 -15.35
CA THR A 790 -24.09 -12.55 -14.28
C THR A 790 -25.07 -11.48 -14.77
N ALA A 791 -25.22 -11.34 -16.09
CA ALA A 791 -26.05 -10.31 -16.68
C ALA A 791 -27.54 -10.64 -16.49
N ALA A 792 -28.19 -9.89 -15.60
CA ALA A 792 -29.61 -10.05 -15.30
C ALA A 792 -30.31 -8.68 -15.31
N ILE A 793 -31.49 -8.63 -15.94
CA ILE A 793 -32.34 -7.44 -15.96
C ILE A 793 -33.62 -7.78 -15.18
N PRO A 794 -33.95 -7.05 -14.10
CA PRO A 794 -35.16 -7.32 -13.31
C PRO A 794 -36.43 -7.34 -14.17
N GLY A 795 -37.29 -8.34 -13.97
CA GLY A 795 -38.56 -8.47 -14.67
C GLY A 795 -38.46 -8.85 -16.15
N ARG A 796 -37.26 -9.10 -16.68
CA ARG A 796 -37.05 -9.52 -18.08
C ARG A 796 -36.26 -10.82 -18.15
N ARG A 797 -36.35 -11.49 -19.30
CA ARG A 797 -35.48 -12.62 -19.62
C ARG A 797 -34.01 -12.14 -19.66
N ALA A 798 -33.09 -12.96 -19.15
CA ALA A 798 -31.67 -12.69 -19.24
C ALA A 798 -31.23 -12.51 -20.71
N PRO A 799 -30.37 -11.53 -21.02
CA PRO A 799 -29.86 -11.36 -22.38
C PRO A 799 -28.98 -12.55 -22.76
N LEU A 800 -29.11 -13.01 -24.00
CA LEU A 800 -28.33 -14.11 -24.50
C LEU A 800 -26.98 -13.61 -25.03
N LEU A 801 -25.93 -13.84 -24.25
CA LEU A 801 -24.57 -13.32 -24.49
C LEU A 801 -23.63 -14.41 -25.02
N LEU A 802 -23.91 -15.68 -24.75
CA LEU A 802 -23.14 -16.82 -25.25
C LEU A 802 -24.01 -17.74 -26.10
N LYS A 803 -23.97 -17.56 -27.41
CA LYS A 803 -24.49 -18.51 -28.42
C LYS A 803 -23.70 -19.82 -28.45
N LYS A 804 -24.29 -20.88 -29.04
CA LYS A 804 -23.66 -22.21 -29.20
C LYS A 804 -22.23 -22.16 -29.73
N TYR A 805 -21.99 -21.37 -30.79
CA TYR A 805 -20.67 -21.28 -31.41
C TYR A 805 -19.58 -20.70 -30.47
N HIS A 806 -19.93 -19.91 -29.45
CA HIS A 806 -18.98 -19.47 -28.43
C HIS A 806 -18.56 -20.63 -27.53
N VAL A 807 -19.53 -21.45 -27.13
CA VAL A 807 -19.30 -22.64 -26.28
C VAL A 807 -18.46 -23.67 -27.03
N GLU A 808 -18.79 -23.91 -28.30
CA GLU A 808 -18.03 -24.80 -29.19
C GLU A 808 -16.59 -24.33 -29.41
N ALA A 809 -16.34 -23.01 -29.41
CA ALA A 809 -15.01 -22.43 -29.54
C ALA A 809 -14.11 -22.59 -28.29
N MET A 810 -14.70 -22.86 -27.12
CA MET A 810 -13.94 -23.08 -25.89
C MET A 810 -13.10 -24.36 -25.94
N ARG A 811 -12.15 -24.49 -25.01
CA ARG A 811 -11.28 -25.67 -24.90
C ARG A 811 -12.01 -26.83 -24.22
N GLN A 812 -11.55 -28.05 -24.47
CA GLN A 812 -12.04 -29.21 -23.74
C GLN A 812 -11.68 -29.10 -22.25
N GLY A 813 -12.65 -29.39 -21.39
CA GLY A 813 -12.53 -29.25 -19.94
C GLY A 813 -12.85 -27.86 -19.40
N SER A 814 -13.22 -26.91 -20.27
CA SER A 814 -13.69 -25.58 -19.85
C SER A 814 -15.00 -25.64 -19.07
N VAL A 815 -15.28 -24.60 -18.29
CA VAL A 815 -16.48 -24.49 -17.45
C VAL A 815 -17.21 -23.18 -17.70
N ILE A 816 -18.53 -23.23 -17.88
CA ILE A 816 -19.40 -22.05 -17.90
C ILE A 816 -20.32 -22.10 -16.69
N VAL A 817 -20.37 -21.02 -15.92
CA VAL A 817 -21.31 -20.86 -14.79
C VAL A 817 -22.26 -19.71 -15.09
N ASP A 818 -23.54 -20.04 -15.25
CA ASP A 818 -24.58 -19.10 -15.63
C ASP A 818 -25.47 -18.76 -14.42
N LEU A 819 -25.19 -17.63 -13.78
CA LEU A 819 -25.96 -17.17 -12.61
C LEU A 819 -27.35 -16.65 -13.00
N ALA A 820 -27.61 -16.41 -14.29
CA ALA A 820 -28.88 -15.94 -14.80
C ALA A 820 -29.80 -17.08 -15.27
N ALA A 821 -29.45 -18.35 -14.99
CA ALA A 821 -30.22 -19.53 -15.39
C ALA A 821 -31.70 -19.47 -14.97
N ALA A 822 -32.01 -18.88 -13.80
CA ALA A 822 -33.38 -18.76 -13.30
C ALA A 822 -34.27 -17.85 -14.15
N THR A 823 -33.69 -16.92 -14.92
CA THR A 823 -34.42 -15.99 -15.80
C THR A 823 -34.17 -16.27 -17.29
N GLY A 824 -33.76 -17.50 -17.61
CA GLY A 824 -33.58 -17.97 -18.99
C GLY A 824 -32.12 -18.15 -19.43
N GLY A 825 -31.14 -17.75 -18.60
CA GLY A 825 -29.70 -17.94 -18.84
C GLY A 825 -29.08 -16.93 -19.81
N ASN A 826 -27.80 -16.61 -19.58
CA ASN A 826 -26.98 -15.86 -20.53
C ASN A 826 -26.37 -16.75 -21.63
N CYS A 827 -26.32 -18.07 -21.42
CA CYS A 827 -25.81 -19.03 -22.38
C CYS A 827 -26.91 -19.88 -23.01
N GLU A 828 -26.87 -20.05 -24.34
CA GLU A 828 -27.93 -20.71 -25.13
C GLU A 828 -28.15 -22.17 -24.75
N VAL A 829 -27.10 -22.81 -24.25
CA VAL A 829 -27.13 -24.22 -23.84
C VAL A 829 -27.35 -24.40 -22.34
N THR A 830 -27.59 -23.32 -21.58
CA THR A 830 -27.87 -23.42 -20.14
C THR A 830 -29.18 -24.19 -19.89
N ARG A 831 -29.12 -25.18 -18.99
CA ARG A 831 -30.29 -25.86 -18.45
C ARG A 831 -30.47 -25.46 -17.00
N ALA A 832 -31.58 -24.79 -16.70
CA ALA A 832 -31.83 -24.28 -15.35
C ALA A 832 -31.93 -25.42 -14.33
N GLY A 833 -31.16 -25.31 -13.25
CA GLY A 833 -31.11 -26.29 -12.15
C GLY A 833 -30.10 -27.43 -12.36
N GLU A 834 -29.48 -27.54 -13.53
CA GLU A 834 -28.62 -28.67 -13.89
C GLU A 834 -27.15 -28.26 -14.10
N ALA A 835 -26.24 -29.21 -13.87
CA ALA A 835 -24.88 -29.15 -14.36
C ALA A 835 -24.64 -30.36 -15.27
N TYR A 836 -24.21 -30.14 -16.50
CA TYR A 836 -23.99 -31.20 -17.48
C TYR A 836 -22.84 -30.85 -18.42
N VAL A 837 -22.32 -31.86 -19.12
CA VAL A 837 -21.24 -31.67 -20.10
C VAL A 837 -21.86 -31.52 -21.49
N TYR A 838 -21.68 -30.36 -22.11
CA TYR A 838 -22.08 -30.09 -23.48
C TYR A 838 -21.05 -30.66 -24.46
N ASP A 839 -21.51 -31.50 -25.39
CA ASP A 839 -20.72 -32.14 -26.46
C ASP A 839 -19.45 -32.85 -25.96
N ASN A 840 -19.51 -33.46 -24.76
CA ASN A 840 -18.35 -34.07 -24.07
C ASN A 840 -17.13 -33.13 -23.91
N LYS A 841 -17.35 -31.81 -23.98
CA LYS A 841 -16.30 -30.80 -24.10
C LYS A 841 -16.32 -29.76 -22.99
N VAL A 842 -17.45 -29.08 -22.78
CA VAL A 842 -17.56 -27.94 -21.84
C VAL A 842 -18.58 -28.26 -20.76
N THR A 843 -18.24 -28.07 -19.49
CA THR A 843 -19.20 -28.23 -18.39
C THR A 843 -20.04 -26.97 -18.25
N ILE A 844 -21.36 -27.10 -18.37
CA ILE A 844 -22.32 -26.00 -18.23
C ILE A 844 -23.01 -26.14 -16.88
N ILE A 845 -22.90 -25.11 -16.04
CA ILE A 845 -23.49 -25.05 -14.69
C ILE A 845 -24.59 -23.98 -14.67
N GLY A 846 -25.84 -24.43 -14.61
CA GLY A 846 -27.04 -23.59 -14.58
C GLY A 846 -27.79 -23.65 -13.24
N PHE A 847 -27.10 -23.87 -12.12
CA PHE A 847 -27.74 -23.97 -10.81
C PHE A 847 -28.47 -22.68 -10.43
N THR A 848 -29.74 -22.80 -10.05
CA THR A 848 -30.60 -21.67 -9.63
C THR A 848 -30.56 -21.43 -8.12
N ASP A 849 -29.88 -22.29 -7.38
CA ASP A 849 -29.87 -22.35 -5.92
C ASP A 849 -28.48 -22.09 -5.31
N LEU A 850 -27.59 -21.36 -6.01
CA LEU A 850 -26.20 -21.13 -5.59
C LEU A 850 -26.07 -20.58 -4.16
N ALA A 851 -26.96 -19.68 -3.73
CA ALA A 851 -26.95 -19.19 -2.35
C ALA A 851 -27.36 -20.27 -1.33
N SER A 852 -28.27 -21.18 -1.68
CA SER A 852 -28.70 -22.32 -0.85
C SER A 852 -27.55 -23.32 -0.64
N ARG A 853 -26.64 -23.44 -1.60
CA ARG A 853 -25.43 -24.29 -1.49
C ARG A 853 -24.41 -23.78 -0.48
N MET A 854 -24.56 -22.55 0.00
CA MET A 854 -23.84 -21.96 1.14
C MET A 854 -24.81 -21.55 2.26
N ALA A 855 -25.76 -22.44 2.58
CA ALA A 855 -26.90 -22.17 3.45
C ALA A 855 -26.55 -21.48 4.77
N SER A 856 -25.51 -21.93 5.49
CA SER A 856 -25.10 -21.32 6.76
C SER A 856 -24.81 -19.82 6.61
N GLN A 857 -23.96 -19.46 5.64
CA GLN A 857 -23.56 -18.08 5.40
C GLN A 857 -24.72 -17.25 4.84
N ALA A 858 -25.52 -17.83 3.94
CA ALA A 858 -26.68 -17.16 3.35
C ALA A 858 -27.76 -16.88 4.39
N SER A 859 -28.00 -17.81 5.30
CA SER A 859 -28.91 -17.60 6.43
C SER A 859 -28.41 -16.55 7.40
N GLU A 860 -27.11 -16.49 7.70
CA GLU A 860 -26.58 -15.41 8.55
C GLU A 860 -26.79 -14.03 7.93
N MET A 861 -26.49 -13.87 6.64
CA MET A 861 -26.66 -12.59 5.95
C MET A 861 -28.14 -12.22 5.85
N TYR A 862 -28.99 -13.16 5.41
CA TYR A 862 -30.44 -12.95 5.31
C TYR A 862 -31.07 -12.59 6.67
N ALA A 863 -30.75 -13.35 7.72
CA ALA A 863 -31.23 -13.07 9.08
C ALA A 863 -30.77 -11.71 9.60
N THR A 864 -29.57 -11.26 9.19
CA THR A 864 -29.07 -9.92 9.52
C THR A 864 -29.88 -8.83 8.80
N ASN A 865 -30.25 -9.03 7.54
CA ASN A 865 -31.15 -8.10 6.83
C ASN A 865 -32.53 -8.03 7.52
N ILE A 866 -33.10 -9.17 7.93
CA ILE A 866 -34.36 -9.23 8.68
C ILE A 866 -34.25 -8.52 10.03
N PHE A 867 -33.15 -8.73 10.76
CA PHE A 867 -32.88 -8.00 12.00
C PHE A 867 -32.89 -6.49 11.79
N HIS A 868 -32.24 -6.00 10.74
CA HIS A 868 -32.24 -4.58 10.41
C HIS A 868 -33.63 -4.07 9.98
N LEU A 869 -34.44 -4.89 9.32
CA LEU A 869 -35.82 -4.54 9.00
C LEU A 869 -36.64 -4.33 10.28
N LEU A 870 -36.56 -5.27 11.22
CA LEU A 870 -37.27 -5.17 12.50
C LEU A 870 -36.79 -4.00 13.34
N GLN A 871 -35.50 -3.67 13.26
CA GLN A 871 -34.95 -2.46 13.87
C GLN A 871 -35.52 -1.18 13.25
N GLU A 872 -35.66 -1.13 11.91
CA GLU A 872 -36.26 0.02 11.21
C GLU A 872 -37.74 0.20 11.56
N MET A 873 -38.44 -0.90 11.84
CA MET A 873 -39.83 -0.90 12.30
C MET A 873 -40.01 -0.55 13.79
N GLY A 874 -38.94 -0.23 14.52
CA GLY A 874 -38.98 0.25 15.91
C GLY A 874 -38.62 -0.78 16.99
N GLY A 875 -38.42 -2.05 16.64
CA GLY A 875 -38.18 -3.11 17.65
C GLY A 875 -39.41 -3.37 18.55
N GLY A 876 -39.37 -4.42 19.37
CA GLY A 876 -40.57 -5.02 20.00
C GLY A 876 -41.56 -4.03 20.63
N LYS A 877 -41.10 -3.12 21.50
CA LYS A 877 -41.98 -2.20 22.24
C LYS A 877 -42.61 -1.11 21.36
N ASP A 878 -41.86 -0.59 20.40
CA ASP A 878 -42.27 0.52 19.53
C ASP A 878 -42.57 0.06 18.10
N PHE A 879 -42.87 -1.24 17.93
CA PHE A 879 -43.06 -1.86 16.62
C PHE A 879 -44.23 -1.23 15.87
N LYS A 880 -43.96 -0.65 14.71
CA LYS A 880 -44.98 -0.08 13.82
C LYS A 880 -44.63 -0.25 12.34
N ILE A 881 -45.66 -0.54 11.54
CA ILE A 881 -45.57 -0.50 10.08
C ILE A 881 -45.93 0.92 9.64
N ASN A 882 -44.92 1.75 9.43
CA ASN A 882 -45.14 3.12 8.97
C ASN A 882 -45.28 3.15 7.45
N MET A 883 -46.50 3.24 6.93
CA MET A 883 -46.76 3.32 5.47
C MET A 883 -46.38 4.69 4.86
N GLU A 884 -46.06 5.69 5.68
CA GLU A 884 -45.48 6.96 5.25
C GLU A 884 -43.95 6.87 5.05
N ASP A 885 -43.32 5.82 5.57
CA ASP A 885 -41.89 5.59 5.37
C ASP A 885 -41.64 4.97 4.00
N ASP A 886 -40.90 5.66 3.13
CA ASP A 886 -40.67 5.21 1.75
C ASP A 886 -40.07 3.80 1.60
N VAL A 887 -39.24 3.37 2.57
CA VAL A 887 -38.60 2.04 2.55
C VAL A 887 -39.59 0.97 2.98
N ILE A 888 -40.29 1.19 4.09
CA ILE A 888 -41.33 0.27 4.56
C ILE A 888 -42.47 0.18 3.55
N ARG A 889 -42.90 1.33 2.99
CA ARG A 889 -43.90 1.39 1.92
C ARG A 889 -43.44 0.66 0.66
N GLY A 890 -42.17 0.79 0.29
CA GLY A 890 -41.59 0.16 -0.90
C GLY A 890 -41.60 -1.36 -0.83
N LEU A 891 -41.26 -1.93 0.33
CA LEU A 891 -41.21 -3.39 0.53
C LEU A 891 -42.55 -4.01 0.96
N THR A 892 -43.51 -3.22 1.44
CA THR A 892 -44.85 -3.72 1.82
C THR A 892 -45.74 -3.89 0.58
N VAL A 893 -45.96 -5.14 0.17
CA VAL A 893 -46.66 -5.49 -1.08
C VAL A 893 -48.14 -5.85 -0.90
N ALA A 894 -48.55 -6.20 0.32
CA ALA A 894 -49.95 -6.30 0.73
C ALA A 894 -50.10 -5.82 2.17
N HIS A 895 -51.13 -5.00 2.45
CA HIS A 895 -51.40 -4.46 3.78
C HIS A 895 -52.88 -4.06 3.91
N GLY A 896 -53.46 -4.25 5.10
CA GLY A 896 -54.83 -3.77 5.39
C GLY A 896 -55.92 -4.37 4.50
N GLY A 897 -55.75 -5.61 4.02
CA GLY A 897 -56.71 -6.27 3.14
C GLY A 897 -56.57 -5.92 1.65
N GLN A 898 -55.58 -5.10 1.27
CA GLN A 898 -55.37 -4.65 -0.10
C GLN A 898 -53.96 -4.97 -0.58
N VAL A 899 -53.81 -5.18 -1.90
CA VAL A 899 -52.50 -5.24 -2.55
C VAL A 899 -51.97 -3.82 -2.67
N THR A 900 -50.80 -3.56 -2.10
CA THR A 900 -50.15 -2.22 -2.07
C THR A 900 -49.01 -2.09 -3.09
N PHE A 901 -48.76 -3.12 -3.90
CA PHE A 901 -47.78 -3.12 -4.97
C PHE A 901 -48.40 -2.76 -6.34
N PRO A 902 -47.71 -2.00 -7.22
CA PRO A 902 -46.40 -1.38 -7.04
C PRO A 902 -46.45 -0.15 -6.13
N PRO A 903 -45.35 0.19 -5.43
CA PRO A 903 -45.27 1.43 -4.66
C PRO A 903 -45.41 2.65 -5.59
N PRO A 904 -45.91 3.79 -5.08
CA PRO A 904 -45.93 5.04 -5.84
C PRO A 904 -44.51 5.37 -6.30
N LYS A 905 -44.36 5.88 -7.53
CA LYS A 905 -43.06 6.39 -7.96
C LYS A 905 -42.63 7.49 -6.99
N PRO A 906 -41.42 7.41 -6.38
CA PRO A 906 -40.91 8.50 -5.58
C PRO A 906 -40.99 9.81 -6.38
N ALA A 907 -41.32 10.92 -5.73
CA ALA A 907 -41.13 12.23 -6.37
C ALA A 907 -39.70 12.27 -6.90
N ALA A 908 -39.53 12.59 -8.19
CA ALA A 908 -38.22 12.66 -8.79
C ALA A 908 -37.32 13.50 -7.86
N PRO A 909 -36.13 13.02 -7.46
CA PRO A 909 -35.21 13.88 -6.74
C PRO A 909 -35.10 15.18 -7.55
N PRO A 910 -35.12 16.36 -6.90
CA PRO A 910 -34.94 17.61 -7.64
C PRO A 910 -33.72 17.38 -8.52
N ALA A 911 -33.90 17.56 -9.83
CA ALA A 911 -32.82 17.37 -10.80
C ALA A 911 -31.59 18.04 -10.19
N ALA A 912 -30.51 17.26 -9.98
CA ALA A 912 -29.26 17.83 -9.51
C ALA A 912 -29.07 19.11 -10.31
N PRO A 913 -28.92 20.29 -9.65
CA PRO A 913 -29.02 21.56 -10.35
C PRO A 913 -28.12 21.45 -11.56
N LYS A 914 -28.74 21.55 -12.75
CA LYS A 914 -27.98 21.67 -13.99
C LYS A 914 -27.06 22.85 -13.72
N GLN A 915 -25.79 22.56 -13.47
CA GLN A 915 -24.77 23.60 -13.53
C GLN A 915 -25.01 24.29 -14.87
N PRO A 916 -25.14 25.63 -14.89
CA PRO A 916 -25.40 26.33 -16.12
C PRO A 916 -24.38 25.88 -17.15
N SER A 917 -24.87 25.32 -18.25
CA SER A 917 -24.10 25.12 -19.45
C SER A 917 -23.68 26.51 -19.92
N ALA A 918 -22.48 26.93 -19.55
CA ALA A 918 -21.83 28.06 -20.18
C ALA A 918 -21.49 27.63 -21.61
N GLY A 919 -22.29 28.10 -22.56
CA GLY A 919 -21.90 28.18 -23.96
C GLY A 919 -20.68 29.10 -24.14
N PRO A 920 -20.03 29.04 -25.31
CA PRO A 920 -18.58 29.14 -25.44
C PRO A 920 -18.10 30.59 -25.60
N ALA A 921 -17.15 31.01 -24.75
CA ALA A 921 -16.04 31.91 -25.10
C ALA A 921 -15.19 32.23 -23.85
N ALA A 922 -14.03 31.57 -23.76
CA ALA A 922 -12.72 32.14 -23.43
C ALA A 922 -11.79 30.99 -23.01
N GLU A 923 -11.28 30.28 -24.01
CA GLU A 923 -10.03 29.55 -23.88
C GLU A 923 -8.94 30.53 -23.42
N ALA A 924 -8.50 30.38 -22.18
CA ALA A 924 -7.22 30.90 -21.72
C ALA A 924 -6.63 29.93 -20.69
N SER A 925 -5.84 28.99 -21.22
CA SER A 925 -4.74 28.27 -20.58
C SER A 925 -5.06 27.48 -19.29
N SER A 926 -5.59 26.27 -19.47
CA SER A 926 -5.24 25.15 -18.60
C SER A 926 -4.41 24.17 -19.42
N ALA A 927 -3.17 23.95 -19.01
CA ALA A 927 -2.26 23.02 -19.64
C ALA A 927 -2.84 21.60 -19.54
N THR A 928 -3.13 21.02 -20.69
CA THR A 928 -3.53 19.64 -20.90
C THR A 928 -2.49 18.68 -20.32
N ALA A 929 -2.92 17.76 -19.45
CA ALA A 929 -2.16 16.54 -19.21
C ALA A 929 -2.18 15.70 -20.51
N PRO A 930 -1.05 15.12 -20.96
CA PRO A 930 -1.04 14.36 -22.21
C PRO A 930 -1.86 13.08 -22.04
N LYS A 931 -2.80 12.84 -22.97
CA LYS A 931 -3.52 11.57 -23.12
C LYS A 931 -2.51 10.46 -23.43
N ARG A 932 -2.61 9.31 -22.74
CA ARG A 932 -1.83 8.11 -23.11
C ARG A 932 -2.35 7.57 -24.45
N PRO A 933 -1.49 7.29 -25.44
CA PRO A 933 -1.92 6.72 -26.72
C PRO A 933 -2.43 5.28 -26.55
N SER A 934 -3.34 4.86 -27.42
CA SER A 934 -3.96 3.53 -27.39
C SER A 934 -2.98 2.44 -27.87
N ALA A 935 -3.20 1.19 -27.47
CA ALA A 935 -2.32 0.06 -27.80
C ALA A 935 -2.16 -0.19 -29.31
N TRP A 936 -3.17 0.19 -30.11
CA TRP A 936 -3.13 0.09 -31.57
C TRP A 936 -2.33 1.25 -32.20
N GLN A 937 -2.38 2.45 -31.60
CA GLN A 937 -1.48 3.56 -31.98
C GLN A 937 -0.02 3.26 -31.62
N LEU A 938 0.23 2.49 -30.55
CA LEU A 938 1.56 1.98 -30.19
C LEU A 938 2.08 0.87 -31.11
N PHE A 939 1.18 0.14 -31.80
CA PHE A 939 1.55 -0.99 -32.66
C PHE A 939 1.66 -0.62 -34.15
N VAL A 940 0.86 0.35 -34.63
CA VAL A 940 0.91 0.85 -36.02
C VAL A 940 1.90 2.00 -36.19
N ALA A 941 2.33 2.65 -35.09
CA ALA A 941 3.47 3.56 -35.08
C ALA A 941 4.80 2.79 -35.12
N THR A 942 5.04 2.07 -36.21
CA THR A 942 6.38 1.66 -36.62
C THR A 942 7.26 2.90 -36.75
N PRO A 943 8.51 2.91 -36.24
CA PRO A 943 9.38 4.10 -36.16
C PRO A 943 9.91 4.59 -37.51
N LEU A 944 9.23 4.28 -38.62
CA LEU A 944 9.64 4.62 -39.97
C LEU A 944 8.79 5.74 -40.62
N LEU A 945 7.61 6.08 -40.06
CA LEU A 945 6.62 6.91 -40.78
C LEU A 945 6.05 8.14 -40.04
N SER A 946 6.42 8.40 -38.79
CA SER A 946 6.04 9.65 -38.11
C SER A 946 7.30 10.36 -37.61
N GLY A 947 7.74 11.39 -38.35
CA GLY A 947 8.90 12.25 -38.06
C GLY A 947 9.24 12.32 -36.57
N LEU A 948 10.32 11.61 -36.21
CA LEU A 948 10.56 11.10 -34.87
C LEU A 948 11.22 12.13 -33.95
N LEU A 949 10.79 12.06 -32.68
CA LEU A 949 11.34 12.68 -31.47
C LEU A 949 10.88 14.13 -31.24
N SER A 950 10.26 14.38 -30.07
CA SER A 950 10.15 15.77 -29.60
C SER A 950 11.56 16.37 -29.57
N MET A 951 11.74 17.66 -29.77
CA MET A 951 13.09 18.26 -29.78
C MET A 951 13.88 17.91 -28.50
N GLY A 952 13.18 17.72 -27.38
CA GLY A 952 13.77 17.23 -26.13
C GLY A 952 14.21 15.76 -26.19
N ASP A 953 13.40 14.87 -26.77
CA ASP A 953 13.79 13.47 -26.95
C ASP A 953 14.92 13.34 -27.98
N LEU A 954 14.89 14.13 -29.06
CA LEU A 954 15.96 14.17 -30.06
C LEU A 954 17.26 14.62 -29.43
N LEU A 955 17.23 15.71 -28.64
CA LEU A 955 18.39 16.19 -27.89
C LEU A 955 18.87 15.14 -26.87
N TYR A 956 17.97 14.41 -26.23
CA TYR A 956 18.32 13.33 -25.31
C TYR A 956 18.99 12.16 -26.03
N PHE A 957 18.44 11.69 -27.15
CA PHE A 957 19.03 10.60 -27.94
C PHE A 957 20.34 11.03 -28.61
N VAL A 958 20.45 12.26 -29.09
CA VAL A 958 21.71 12.82 -29.62
C VAL A 958 22.75 12.96 -28.52
N PHE A 959 22.36 13.43 -27.33
CA PHE A 959 23.25 13.48 -26.17
C PHE A 959 23.69 12.08 -25.75
N LEU A 960 22.77 11.12 -25.67
CA LEU A 960 23.07 9.74 -25.27
C LEU A 960 23.92 9.03 -26.33
N ALA A 961 23.62 9.20 -27.61
CA ALA A 961 24.42 8.67 -28.72
C ALA A 961 25.80 9.33 -28.78
N GLY A 962 25.90 10.63 -28.51
CA GLY A 962 27.16 11.35 -28.39
C GLY A 962 27.98 10.86 -27.19
N LEU A 963 27.35 10.65 -26.04
CA LEU A 963 27.98 10.08 -24.85
C LEU A 963 28.49 8.66 -25.13
N VAL A 964 27.66 7.81 -25.75
CA VAL A 964 28.03 6.44 -26.14
C VAL A 964 29.16 6.45 -27.17
N ALA A 965 29.13 7.35 -28.16
CA ALA A 965 30.19 7.47 -29.16
C ALA A 965 31.51 7.90 -28.51
N VAL A 966 31.48 8.89 -27.62
CA VAL A 966 32.65 9.36 -26.86
C VAL A 966 33.19 8.24 -25.98
N ILE A 967 32.34 7.54 -25.22
CA ILE A 967 32.76 6.40 -24.39
C ILE A 967 33.32 5.27 -25.28
N SER A 968 32.68 4.94 -26.40
CA SER A 968 33.14 3.84 -27.27
C SER A 968 34.47 4.14 -27.97
N VAL A 969 34.77 5.41 -28.24
CA VAL A 969 36.03 5.82 -28.91
C VAL A 969 37.17 6.00 -27.90
N PHE A 970 36.88 6.48 -26.70
CA PHE A 970 37.91 6.90 -25.75
C PHE A 970 38.03 6.02 -24.49
N ALA A 971 37.02 5.22 -24.12
CA ALA A 971 37.05 4.44 -22.88
C ALA A 971 37.95 3.20 -22.96
N PRO A 972 38.78 2.95 -21.93
CA PRO A 972 39.49 1.67 -21.76
C PRO A 972 38.53 0.48 -21.64
N GLU A 973 38.95 -0.71 -22.05
CA GLU A 973 38.14 -1.94 -21.98
C GLU A 973 37.69 -2.28 -20.54
N LEU A 974 38.59 -2.13 -19.56
CA LEU A 974 38.27 -2.29 -18.14
C LEU A 974 37.14 -1.36 -17.68
N LEU A 975 37.12 -0.12 -18.18
CA LEU A 975 36.07 0.84 -17.85
C LEU A 975 34.72 0.41 -18.45
N ILE A 976 34.69 -0.17 -19.65
CA ILE A 976 33.45 -0.65 -20.27
C ILE A 976 32.80 -1.73 -19.39
N MET A 977 33.60 -2.68 -18.90
CA MET A 977 33.12 -3.73 -17.99
C MET A 977 32.58 -3.15 -16.68
N GLN A 978 33.30 -2.21 -16.08
CA GLN A 978 32.88 -1.55 -14.83
C GLN A 978 31.60 -0.70 -15.03
N LEU A 979 31.46 -0.01 -16.17
CA LEU A 979 30.24 0.72 -16.54
C LEU A 979 29.05 -0.23 -16.71
N MET A 980 29.26 -1.41 -17.31
CA MET A 980 28.22 -2.44 -17.41
C MET A 980 27.76 -2.89 -16.01
N VAL A 981 28.70 -3.19 -15.11
CA VAL A 981 28.40 -3.57 -13.71
C VAL A 981 27.65 -2.45 -13.00
N PHE A 982 28.06 -1.20 -13.17
CA PHE A 982 27.39 -0.02 -12.63
C PHE A 982 25.95 0.14 -13.13
N LEU A 983 25.71 -0.02 -14.44
CA LEU A 983 24.40 0.11 -15.05
C LEU A 983 23.45 -1.00 -14.57
N LEU A 984 23.90 -2.26 -14.60
CA LEU A 984 23.13 -3.40 -14.11
C LEU A 984 22.86 -3.28 -12.60
N GLY A 985 23.87 -2.89 -11.82
CA GLY A 985 23.74 -2.63 -10.39
C GLY A 985 22.70 -1.55 -10.09
N SER A 986 22.74 -0.43 -10.83
CA SER A 986 21.77 0.67 -10.68
C SER A 986 20.34 0.22 -11.02
N TRP A 987 20.18 -0.58 -12.08
CA TRP A 987 18.89 -1.13 -12.48
C TRP A 987 18.31 -2.11 -11.45
N VAL A 988 19.15 -3.01 -10.94
CA VAL A 988 18.75 -3.94 -9.87
C VAL A 988 18.40 -3.18 -8.60
N GLY A 989 19.21 -2.19 -8.21
CA GLY A 989 18.91 -1.29 -7.09
C GLY A 989 17.56 -0.61 -7.24
N TYR A 990 17.23 -0.14 -8.45
CA TYR A 990 15.93 0.44 -8.77
C TYR A 990 14.76 -0.53 -8.51
N LEU A 991 14.85 -1.76 -9.04
CA LEU A 991 13.79 -2.77 -8.91
C LEU A 991 13.61 -3.28 -7.47
N LEU A 992 14.68 -3.27 -6.67
CA LEU A 992 14.63 -3.73 -5.28
C LEU A 992 13.88 -2.74 -4.39
N VAL A 993 14.08 -1.43 -4.60
CA VAL A 993 13.59 -0.37 -3.71
C VAL A 993 12.18 0.08 -4.08
N TRP A 994 11.81 0.05 -5.36
CA TRP A 994 10.51 0.55 -5.84
C TRP A 994 9.30 -0.06 -5.12
N ASN A 995 9.39 -1.34 -4.73
CA ASN A 995 8.29 -2.11 -4.14
C ASN A 995 8.37 -2.23 -2.62
N VAL A 996 9.13 -1.37 -1.94
CA VAL A 996 9.24 -1.41 -0.46
C VAL A 996 8.02 -0.74 0.18
N THR A 997 7.40 -1.42 1.14
CA THR A 997 6.26 -0.88 1.91
C THR A 997 6.65 0.44 2.58
N PRO A 998 5.79 1.49 2.55
CA PRO A 998 6.09 2.79 3.17
C PRO A 998 6.52 2.71 4.64
N ALA A 999 5.97 1.74 5.39
CA ALA A 999 6.32 1.50 6.78
C ALA A 999 7.81 1.15 7.01
N LEU A 1000 8.50 0.67 5.96
CA LEU A 1000 9.89 0.22 6.01
C LEU A 1000 10.86 1.19 5.33
N HIS A 1001 10.42 2.36 4.85
CA HIS A 1001 11.31 3.34 4.20
C HIS A 1001 12.40 3.87 5.16
N THR A 1002 12.09 4.13 6.43
CA THR A 1002 13.13 4.53 7.41
C THR A 1002 14.14 3.40 7.67
N PRO A 1003 13.74 2.16 8.02
CA PRO A 1003 14.65 1.01 8.08
C PRO A 1003 15.48 0.80 6.82
N LEU A 1004 14.88 0.97 5.65
CA LEU A 1004 15.55 0.86 4.36
C LEU A 1004 16.64 1.92 4.22
N MET A 1005 16.36 3.19 4.53
CA MET A 1005 17.39 4.23 4.47
C MET A 1005 18.56 3.95 5.41
N SER A 1006 18.28 3.50 6.63
CA SER A 1006 19.33 3.11 7.57
C SER A 1006 20.17 1.94 7.06
N VAL A 1007 19.56 0.93 6.42
CA VAL A 1007 20.31 -0.20 5.86
C VAL A 1007 21.11 0.19 4.63
N THR A 1008 20.59 1.09 3.78
CA THR A 1008 21.35 1.59 2.63
C THR A 1008 22.54 2.44 3.07
N ASN A 1009 22.43 3.21 4.16
CA ASN A 1009 23.59 3.88 4.76
C ASN A 1009 24.64 2.87 5.24
N ALA A 1010 24.20 1.78 5.88
CA ALA A 1010 25.12 0.71 6.29
C ALA A 1010 25.85 0.08 5.09
N ILE A 1011 25.13 -0.14 3.98
CA ILE A 1011 25.71 -0.63 2.71
C ILE A 1011 26.67 0.41 2.13
N SER A 1012 26.37 1.71 2.19
CA SER A 1012 27.27 2.75 1.65
C SER A 1012 28.60 2.82 2.39
N GLY A 1013 28.66 2.30 3.62
CA GLY A 1013 29.90 2.02 4.34
C GLY A 1013 30.82 0.98 3.69
N ILE A 1014 30.44 0.37 2.55
CA ILE A 1014 31.29 -0.52 1.74
C ILE A 1014 32.61 0.13 1.32
N VAL A 1015 32.68 1.47 1.32
CA VAL A 1015 33.92 2.23 1.13
C VAL A 1015 35.03 1.81 2.10
N VAL A 1016 34.69 1.23 3.26
CA VAL A 1016 35.67 0.63 4.18
C VAL A 1016 36.64 -0.34 3.49
N LEU A 1017 36.19 -1.07 2.46
CA LEU A 1017 37.05 -1.97 1.68
C LEU A 1017 38.16 -1.19 0.97
N GLY A 1018 37.86 0.01 0.47
CA GLY A 1018 38.82 0.87 -0.19
C GLY A 1018 39.88 1.41 0.74
N GLY A 1019 39.49 1.91 1.92
CA GLY A 1019 40.44 2.27 2.97
C GLY A 1019 41.35 1.10 3.36
N MET A 1020 40.80 -0.12 3.53
CA MET A 1020 41.58 -1.32 3.89
C MET A 1020 42.65 -1.69 2.86
N LEU A 1021 42.32 -1.60 1.57
CA LEU A 1021 43.26 -1.83 0.47
C LEU A 1021 44.31 -0.71 0.36
N SER A 1022 43.95 0.52 0.76
CA SER A 1022 44.78 1.71 0.58
C SER A 1022 45.76 1.98 1.74
N VAL A 1023 45.64 1.28 2.88
CA VAL A 1023 46.62 1.38 4.00
C VAL A 1023 47.74 0.34 3.95
N SER A 1024 47.68 -0.58 2.98
CA SER A 1024 48.54 -1.77 2.92
C SER A 1024 49.63 -1.65 1.86
N LYS A 1025 50.76 -2.36 2.07
CA LYS A 1025 51.81 -2.53 1.05
C LYS A 1025 51.34 -3.58 0.03
N CYS A 1026 51.43 -3.32 -1.27
CA CYS A 1026 51.20 -4.38 -2.25
C CYS A 1026 52.35 -5.40 -2.16
N LYS A 1027 52.03 -6.70 -2.06
CA LYS A 1027 53.01 -7.78 -1.92
C LYS A 1027 53.10 -8.70 -3.14
N THR A 1028 52.27 -8.47 -4.16
CA THR A 1028 52.15 -9.31 -5.34
C THR A 1028 52.60 -8.53 -6.57
N ASN A 1029 53.91 -8.56 -6.81
CA ASN A 1029 54.56 -8.72 -8.11
C ASN A 1029 56.09 -8.66 -7.94
N ALA A 1030 56.82 -9.11 -8.96
CA ALA A 1030 58.27 -8.91 -9.14
C ALA A 1030 58.74 -7.42 -9.12
N LEU A 1031 57.86 -6.51 -8.69
CA LEU A 1031 58.04 -5.06 -8.49
C LEU A 1031 58.32 -4.69 -7.02
N CYS A 1032 58.33 -5.67 -6.10
CA CYS A 1032 58.76 -5.47 -4.71
C CYS A 1032 60.28 -5.61 -4.52
N ASP A 1033 61.08 -5.17 -5.48
CA ASP A 1033 62.48 -4.83 -5.20
C ASP A 1033 62.50 -3.61 -4.26
N ASP A 1034 63.58 -3.43 -3.49
CA ASP A 1034 63.81 -2.28 -2.60
C ASP A 1034 63.75 -0.89 -3.30
N HIS A 1035 63.48 -0.86 -4.61
CA HIS A 1035 63.45 0.30 -5.49
C HIS A 1035 62.04 0.90 -5.75
N TRP A 1036 60.94 0.28 -5.27
CA TRP A 1036 59.58 0.83 -5.43
C TRP A 1036 59.19 1.79 -4.29
N PRO A 1037 58.57 2.97 -4.56
CA PRO A 1037 58.19 3.91 -3.52
C PRO A 1037 57.18 3.28 -2.54
N LYS A 1038 57.37 3.53 -1.24
CA LYS A 1038 56.39 3.13 -0.20
C LYS A 1038 55.18 4.06 -0.26
N ARG A 1039 54.01 3.57 0.14
CA ARG A 1039 52.83 4.43 0.34
C ARG A 1039 53.15 5.59 1.29
N ASP A 1040 52.69 6.77 0.93
CA ASP A 1040 52.95 7.98 1.71
C ASP A 1040 52.24 7.97 3.07
N ALA A 1041 52.90 8.49 4.10
CA ALA A 1041 52.34 8.54 5.45
C ALA A 1041 51.03 9.34 5.53
N ALA A 1042 50.91 10.40 4.72
CA ALA A 1042 49.69 11.19 4.61
C ALA A 1042 48.53 10.37 4.01
N SER A 1043 48.79 9.58 2.97
CA SER A 1043 47.81 8.67 2.38
C SER A 1043 47.34 7.62 3.38
N ILE A 1044 48.28 6.98 4.08
CA ILE A 1044 47.98 5.98 5.12
C ILE A 1044 47.11 6.60 6.22
N ALA A 1045 47.44 7.81 6.68
CA ALA A 1045 46.67 8.50 7.72
C ALA A 1045 45.25 8.84 7.26
N LEU A 1046 45.08 9.38 6.05
CA LEU A 1046 43.76 9.72 5.49
C LEU A 1046 42.88 8.46 5.34
N ASN A 1047 43.44 7.39 4.80
CA ASN A 1047 42.72 6.12 4.64
C ASN A 1047 42.44 5.44 5.99
N ALA A 1048 43.33 5.54 6.98
CA ALA A 1048 43.08 5.08 8.34
C ALA A 1048 41.88 5.81 8.98
N ILE A 1049 41.79 7.13 8.80
CA ILE A 1049 40.64 7.93 9.24
C ILE A 1049 39.38 7.52 8.48
N ALA A 1050 39.48 7.29 7.16
CA ALA A 1050 38.37 6.82 6.36
C ALA A 1050 37.82 5.48 6.85
N ILE A 1051 38.68 4.52 7.24
CA ILE A 1051 38.25 3.24 7.83
C ILE A 1051 37.46 3.46 9.14
N VAL A 1052 37.91 4.36 10.02
CA VAL A 1052 37.18 4.70 11.26
C VAL A 1052 35.79 5.24 10.94
N ILE A 1053 35.69 6.14 9.98
CA ILE A 1053 34.43 6.79 9.60
C ILE A 1053 33.49 5.79 8.90
N ALA A 1054 34.02 5.02 7.94
CA ALA A 1054 33.27 4.03 7.19
C ALA A 1054 32.77 2.89 8.09
N SER A 1055 33.60 2.39 9.01
CA SER A 1055 33.19 1.39 10.00
C SER A 1055 32.09 1.91 10.92
N GLY A 1056 32.16 3.19 11.32
CA GLY A 1056 31.09 3.86 12.05
C GLY A 1056 29.77 3.88 11.26
N ASN A 1057 29.83 4.12 9.95
CA ASN A 1057 28.65 4.07 9.08
C ASN A 1057 28.06 2.64 8.99
N VAL A 1058 28.90 1.63 8.73
CA VAL A 1058 28.48 0.22 8.63
C VAL A 1058 27.81 -0.24 9.92
N TRP A 1059 28.52 -0.16 11.05
CA TRP A 1059 28.05 -0.74 12.32
C TRP A 1059 26.92 0.10 12.91
N GLY A 1060 27.02 1.42 12.81
CA GLY A 1060 25.98 2.36 13.24
C GLY A 1060 24.68 2.14 12.48
N GLY A 1061 24.74 2.05 11.15
CA GLY A 1061 23.60 1.81 10.27
C GLY A 1061 22.92 0.47 10.54
N PHE A 1062 23.69 -0.63 10.64
CA PHE A 1062 23.11 -1.94 10.97
C PHE A 1062 22.50 -1.99 12.38
N ALA A 1063 23.13 -1.36 13.38
CA ALA A 1063 22.60 -1.31 14.73
C ALA A 1063 21.27 -0.54 14.80
N VAL A 1064 21.19 0.61 14.12
CA VAL A 1064 19.95 1.39 14.01
C VAL A 1064 18.86 0.60 13.27
N THR A 1065 19.18 -0.02 12.13
CA THR A 1065 18.24 -0.85 11.37
C THR A 1065 17.73 -2.01 12.20
N HIS A 1066 18.62 -2.75 12.86
CA HIS A 1066 18.27 -3.88 13.71
C HIS A 1066 17.35 -3.46 14.86
N ARG A 1067 17.66 -2.34 15.52
CA ARG A 1067 16.83 -1.77 16.58
C ARG A 1067 15.43 -1.43 16.07
N MET A 1068 15.31 -0.78 14.91
CA MET A 1068 14.02 -0.43 14.33
C MET A 1068 13.18 -1.66 13.99
N LEU A 1069 13.78 -2.64 13.32
CA LEU A 1069 13.08 -3.85 12.89
C LEU A 1069 12.61 -4.72 14.06
N ARG A 1070 13.27 -4.68 15.22
CA ARG A 1070 12.84 -5.40 16.43
C ARG A 1070 11.55 -4.86 17.04
N MET A 1071 11.19 -3.62 16.73
CA MET A 1071 9.98 -2.98 17.27
C MET A 1071 8.71 -3.38 16.49
N PHE A 1072 8.85 -3.75 15.21
CA PHE A 1072 7.71 -4.23 14.41
C PHE A 1072 7.19 -5.56 14.95
N ARG A 1073 5.96 -5.56 15.49
CA ARG A 1073 5.29 -6.75 16.04
C ARG A 1073 3.90 -6.87 15.45
N LYS A 1074 3.46 -8.12 15.24
CA LYS A 1074 2.11 -8.43 14.77
C LYS A 1074 1.13 -8.41 15.95
N SER A 1075 -0.11 -8.00 15.74
CA SER A 1075 -1.15 -8.07 16.76
C SER A 1075 -1.38 -9.51 17.23
N LYS A 1076 -1.72 -9.67 18.51
CA LYS A 1076 -2.18 -10.95 19.08
C LYS A 1076 -3.67 -11.19 18.84
N VAL A 1077 -4.41 -10.15 18.44
CA VAL A 1077 -5.83 -10.21 18.11
C VAL A 1077 -5.92 -10.32 16.59
N LYS A 1078 -6.54 -11.39 16.06
CA LYS A 1078 -6.89 -11.46 14.64
C LYS A 1078 -8.00 -10.43 14.40
N VAL A 1079 -7.67 -9.33 13.71
CA VAL A 1079 -8.62 -8.34 13.19
C VAL A 1079 -9.49 -8.99 12.11
#